data_AF-A0A401V552-F1
#
_entry.id   AF-A0A401V552-F1
#
_cell.length_a   1.000
_cell.length_b   1.000
_cell.length_c   1.000
_cell.angle_alpha   90.00
_cell.angle_beta   90.00
_cell.angle_gamma   90.00
#
_symmetry.space_group_name_H-M   'P 1'
#
loop_
_entity.id
_entity.type
_entity.pdbx_description
1 polymer ?
#
loop_
_entity_poly.entity_id
_entity_poly.type
_entity_poly.pdbx_seq_one_letter_code
_entity_poly.pdbx_strand_id
1 'polypeptide(L)'
;MSSFLATAGITPALAATGAGLPATVTVPAASPVRAAVDGEYANRFLAQYDKIKDPANGYFSAQGIPYHAVETLMVEAPDYGHETTSEAYSYWLWLEALYGQVTQDWAPLNHAWDTMEKYMIPQSVDQPTNSFYNPNSPATYAPEFNHPSSYPSQLNSGISGGTDPIGAELKSTYGNADVYQMHWLADVDNIYGFGATPGAGCTLGPTATGTSFINTFQRGPQESVWETVPQPSCEEFKYGGKNGFLDLFTKDASYAKQWKYTSASDADARAVEAVYWANQWATEQGKAADVAATVAKAAKMGDYLRYTLFDKYFKKIGCTSPSCAAGQGREAAHYLLSWYMAWGGATDSNAGWAWRIGSSHAHFGYQNPLAAWALSTDAKLTPKSPTAKADWAASMQRQLEFYTWLQASNGGIAGGATNSWDGAYATPPAGTPTFYGMGYTEAPVYVDPPSNRWFGMQAWGVQRVAELYYASGNAQAKKILDKWVPWVVANISTDGANWKVPSELKWTGKPDTWNAASPTGNPGLTVEVTSYGQDVGVAGDTARALLFYAAKSGDTASRDKAKALLDAIWTNNQDPLGVATVETRGDYKRFDDTYVANGDGIYIPSGWTGTMPNGDVIKPGVSFLDIRSFYKKDPQWSKVQAALDGGADPKFTYHRFWAQTAIAGALADYARLFDDGTTTPDTTPPSVPTGLQAGLVTSTEATISWTASTDDTRVASYDVYRGSTKVGSSTTTSFTETGLTPSTAYSYTVRAVDAAGNVSAASSALAVTTKATPSDTTAPSVPSILSSASTTNSVTVVWSASTDNTGGSGLAGYDVYRGTSRVGQTTGTTFTDTGLTAATAYQYSVRARDVAGNVSAASTAVTVTTKSDTTPDTTAPSVPTGLTATTVGETSVTLTWNASTDTGGSGLAGYDVYRGTTKVGSPTSATYTDSGLTAATAYQYTVRARDVAGNVSAASSALSVTTKSGQQTGSCKVTYNASSWNNGFTASVKVTNTGTTALSSWSLGFTFTNGQKVQQGWSANWTQSGSTVTATNAAWNGTLAPGQSVDIGFNGSHSGTNTNPTAFTLNGAACS
;
A
#
# COMPACT_ATOMS: atom_id res chain seq x y z
N MET A 1 -31.51 -31.83 -45.26
CA MET A 1 -32.75 -31.08 -44.97
C MET A 1 -32.68 -30.72 -43.50
N SER A 2 -32.27 -29.48 -43.20
CA SER A 2 -33.20 -28.38 -42.89
C SER A 2 -33.46 -28.36 -41.37
N SER A 3 -33.52 -27.25 -40.64
CA SER A 3 -33.12 -25.85 -40.76
C SER A 3 -33.61 -25.18 -39.47
N PHE A 4 -33.01 -24.04 -39.09
CA PHE A 4 -33.61 -22.92 -38.35
C PHE A 4 -33.99 -22.97 -36.83
N LEU A 5 -33.68 -21.80 -36.21
CA LEU A 5 -34.38 -21.01 -35.16
C LEU A 5 -33.90 -21.02 -33.68
N ALA A 6 -33.31 -19.86 -33.29
CA ALA A 6 -33.68 -18.92 -32.22
C ALA A 6 -33.40 -19.16 -30.70
N THR A 7 -32.62 -18.20 -30.16
CA THR A 7 -32.72 -17.40 -28.90
C THR A 7 -32.71 -18.02 -27.49
N ALA A 8 -31.63 -17.65 -26.77
CA ALA A 8 -31.49 -17.11 -25.40
C ALA A 8 -32.20 -17.75 -24.18
N GLY A 9 -31.38 -18.10 -23.17
CA GLY A 9 -31.76 -18.35 -21.77
C GLY A 9 -30.54 -18.71 -20.90
N ILE A 10 -30.39 -18.05 -19.76
CA ILE A 10 -29.23 -18.04 -18.82
C ILE A 10 -29.29 -19.22 -17.80
N THR A 11 -28.12 -19.69 -17.32
CA THR A 11 -27.71 -20.07 -15.91
C THR A 11 -26.73 -21.28 -15.87
N PRO A 12 -25.99 -21.55 -14.77
CA PRO A 12 -24.89 -20.76 -14.19
C PRO A 12 -23.61 -21.62 -13.89
N ALA A 13 -22.50 -20.95 -13.55
CA ALA A 13 -21.20 -21.56 -13.24
C ALA A 13 -21.13 -22.14 -11.81
N LEU A 14 -20.52 -23.32 -11.66
CA LEU A 14 -20.16 -23.95 -10.38
C LEU A 14 -18.73 -23.58 -9.96
N ALA A 15 -18.60 -23.26 -8.68
CA ALA A 15 -17.42 -22.72 -7.99
C ALA A 15 -16.23 -23.70 -7.88
N ALA A 16 -15.01 -23.16 -7.88
CA ALA A 16 -13.79 -23.87 -7.49
C ALA A 16 -13.42 -23.53 -6.04
N THR A 17 -13.41 -24.56 -5.20
CA THR A 17 -12.93 -24.55 -3.82
C THR A 17 -11.41 -24.76 -3.77
N GLY A 18 -10.69 -23.96 -2.97
CA GLY A 18 -9.30 -24.24 -2.62
C GLY A 18 -8.46 -23.01 -2.22
N ALA A 19 -8.91 -22.26 -1.20
CA ALA A 19 -8.13 -21.18 -0.59
C ALA A 19 -7.02 -21.77 0.29
N GLY A 20 -5.75 -21.47 -0.04
CA GLY A 20 -4.66 -21.50 0.93
C GLY A 20 -4.72 -20.22 1.77
N LEU A 21 -4.66 -20.34 3.09
CA LEU A 21 -4.61 -19.22 4.03
C LEU A 21 -3.45 -18.26 3.66
N PRO A 22 -3.64 -16.93 3.69
CA PRO A 22 -2.54 -15.99 3.51
C PRO A 22 -1.55 -16.09 4.68
N ALA A 23 -0.25 -16.06 4.36
CA ALA A 23 0.83 -16.05 5.34
C ALA A 23 0.67 -14.86 6.31
N THR A 24 0.83 -15.11 7.61
CA THR A 24 0.86 -14.08 8.65
C THR A 24 1.98 -13.09 8.34
N VAL A 25 1.63 -11.84 8.04
CA VAL A 25 2.62 -10.75 7.96
C VAL A 25 2.85 -10.28 9.39
N THR A 26 3.95 -10.70 10.00
CA THR A 26 4.35 -10.21 11.32
C THR A 26 4.69 -8.72 11.18
N VAL A 27 3.94 -7.85 11.86
CA VAL A 27 4.42 -6.50 12.17
C VAL A 27 5.80 -6.68 12.81
N PRO A 28 6.88 -6.06 12.29
CA PRO A 28 8.18 -6.18 12.92
C PRO A 28 8.03 -5.74 14.38
N ALA A 29 8.28 -6.66 15.31
CA ALA A 29 8.57 -6.25 16.68
C ALA A 29 9.73 -5.25 16.60
N ALA A 30 9.65 -4.16 17.37
CA ALA A 30 10.71 -3.15 17.42
C ALA A 30 12.07 -3.87 17.51
N SER A 31 12.87 -3.79 16.45
CA SER A 31 14.19 -4.43 16.46
C SER A 31 15.05 -3.74 17.51
N PRO A 32 15.81 -4.49 18.33
CA PRO A 32 16.57 -3.93 19.43
C PRO A 32 17.88 -3.35 18.88
N VAL A 33 17.80 -2.18 18.24
CA VAL A 33 18.92 -1.25 18.13
C VAL A 33 18.36 0.14 18.46
N ARG A 34 18.03 0.37 19.73
CA ARG A 34 17.72 1.71 20.22
C ARG A 34 19.03 2.38 20.61
N ALA A 35 19.35 3.53 20.02
CA ALA A 35 20.24 4.46 20.69
C ALA A 35 19.58 4.89 22.01
N ALA A 36 20.35 5.09 23.08
CA ALA A 36 19.86 5.74 24.28
C ALA A 36 19.33 7.14 23.88
N VAL A 37 18.10 7.45 24.24
CA VAL A 37 17.52 8.78 24.04
C VAL A 37 17.26 9.36 25.41
N ASP A 38 17.97 10.43 25.74
CA ASP A 38 17.84 11.13 27.02
C ASP A 38 16.69 12.15 26.94
N GLY A 39 15.90 12.28 28.01
CA GLY A 39 14.82 13.28 28.11
C GLY A 39 13.46 12.71 28.48
N GLU A 40 12.75 13.39 29.38
CA GLU A 40 11.44 12.96 29.89
C GLU A 40 10.43 12.79 28.76
N TYR A 41 10.27 13.78 27.87
CA TYR A 41 9.27 13.73 26.81
C TYR A 41 9.60 12.74 25.70
N ALA A 42 10.88 12.51 25.42
CA ALA A 42 11.32 11.45 24.51
C ALA A 42 10.95 10.06 25.07
N ASN A 43 11.12 9.85 26.38
CA ASN A 43 10.68 8.62 27.03
C ASN A 43 9.15 8.47 27.04
N ARG A 44 8.40 9.55 27.25
CA ARG A 44 6.93 9.53 27.13
C ARG A 44 6.48 9.18 25.70
N PHE A 45 7.11 9.76 24.68
CA PHE A 45 6.87 9.39 23.28
C PHE A 45 7.13 7.90 23.04
N LEU A 46 8.28 7.37 23.45
CA LEU A 46 8.62 5.96 23.24
C LEU A 46 7.67 5.04 24.01
N ALA A 47 7.24 5.40 25.22
CA ALA A 47 6.24 4.64 25.97
C ALA A 47 4.89 4.60 25.24
N GLN A 48 4.45 5.73 24.69
CA GLN A 48 3.22 5.79 23.91
C GLN A 48 3.35 5.01 22.59
N TYR A 49 4.49 5.12 21.90
CA TYR A 49 4.81 4.34 20.71
C TYR A 49 4.75 2.84 21.02
N ASP A 50 5.41 2.40 22.10
CA ASP A 50 5.44 0.99 22.50
C ASP A 50 4.01 0.47 22.79
N LYS A 51 3.12 1.27 23.40
CA LYS A 51 1.70 0.91 23.56
C LYS A 51 0.95 0.78 22.22
N ILE A 52 1.18 1.70 21.27
CA ILE A 52 0.54 1.64 19.94
C ILE A 52 1.02 0.41 19.16
N LYS A 53 2.30 0.05 19.27
CA LYS A 53 2.92 -1.05 18.51
C LYS A 53 2.78 -2.41 19.18
N ASP A 54 2.36 -2.48 20.44
CA ASP A 54 2.13 -3.76 21.13
C ASP A 54 0.94 -4.48 20.47
N PRO A 55 1.15 -5.67 19.88
CA PRO A 55 0.06 -6.45 19.30
C PRO A 55 -1.04 -6.82 20.30
N ALA A 56 -0.73 -6.86 21.61
CA ALA A 56 -1.72 -7.11 22.66
C ALA A 56 -2.74 -5.97 22.80
N ASN A 57 -2.40 -4.76 22.37
CA ASN A 57 -3.25 -3.59 22.45
C ASN A 57 -4.16 -3.39 21.23
N GLY A 58 -4.01 -4.20 20.18
CA GLY A 58 -5.01 -4.32 19.12
C GLY A 58 -5.15 -3.13 18.15
N TYR A 59 -4.17 -2.23 18.05
CA TYR A 59 -4.21 -1.12 17.09
C TYR A 59 -4.09 -1.55 15.62
N PHE A 60 -3.51 -2.72 15.37
CA PHE A 60 -3.28 -3.26 14.04
C PHE A 60 -3.98 -4.61 13.88
N SER A 61 -4.50 -4.86 12.69
CA SER A 61 -5.03 -6.17 12.31
C SER A 61 -3.94 -7.23 12.19
N ALA A 62 -4.35 -8.49 12.05
CA ALA A 62 -3.44 -9.59 11.76
C ALA A 62 -2.64 -9.43 10.44
N GLN A 63 -3.06 -8.50 9.57
CA GLN A 63 -2.34 -8.15 8.34
C GLN A 63 -1.36 -6.98 8.51
N GLY A 64 -1.26 -6.42 9.73
CA GLY A 64 -0.43 -5.26 10.05
C GLY A 64 -1.03 -3.93 9.59
N ILE A 65 -2.35 -3.86 9.42
CA ILE A 65 -3.07 -2.67 8.95
C ILE A 65 -3.63 -1.94 10.17
N PRO A 66 -3.38 -0.63 10.35
CA PRO A 66 -3.94 0.09 11.48
C PRO A 66 -5.46 0.15 11.37
N TYR A 67 -6.17 -0.12 12.45
CA TYR A 67 -7.60 0.19 12.55
C TYR A 67 -7.78 1.69 12.78
N HIS A 68 -9.01 2.19 12.60
CA HIS A 68 -9.36 3.55 12.99
C HIS A 68 -9.34 3.71 14.51
N ALA A 69 -9.82 2.71 15.26
CA ALA A 69 -9.63 2.58 16.71
C ALA A 69 -9.52 1.12 17.16
N VAL A 70 -9.01 0.91 18.38
CA VAL A 70 -9.00 -0.40 19.04
C VAL A 70 -10.42 -0.90 19.33
N GLU A 71 -11.32 0.00 19.70
CA GLU A 71 -12.71 -0.36 19.96
C GLU A 71 -13.50 -0.46 18.64
N THR A 72 -14.26 -1.54 18.50
CA THR A 72 -15.08 -1.84 17.31
C THR A 72 -16.35 -0.98 17.22
N LEU A 73 -17.04 -0.72 18.34
CA LEU A 73 -18.25 0.10 18.37
C LEU A 73 -17.92 1.59 18.31
N MET A 74 -17.83 2.13 17.09
CA MET A 74 -17.56 3.53 16.86
C MET A 74 -18.13 4.02 15.53
N VAL A 75 -18.77 5.19 15.54
CA VAL A 75 -19.38 5.84 14.37
C VAL A 75 -19.11 7.34 14.42
N GLU A 76 -18.44 7.93 13.42
CA GLU A 76 -18.13 9.37 13.39
C GLU A 76 -17.72 9.93 12.01
N ALA A 77 -17.05 9.11 11.20
CA ALA A 77 -16.75 9.36 9.80
C ALA A 77 -16.64 8.01 9.07
N PRO A 78 -15.72 7.11 9.48
CA PRO A 78 -16.00 5.68 9.39
C PRO A 78 -17.16 5.34 10.33
N ASP A 79 -17.85 4.26 10.02
CA ASP A 79 -19.05 3.83 10.72
C ASP A 79 -18.85 2.51 11.47
N TYR A 80 -17.60 2.03 11.56
CA TYR A 80 -17.14 0.93 12.41
C TYR A 80 -15.64 1.08 12.74
N GLY A 81 -15.25 0.80 13.99
CA GLY A 81 -13.91 1.13 14.50
C GLY A 81 -12.76 0.34 13.87
N HIS A 82 -13.03 -0.88 13.38
CA HIS A 82 -12.06 -1.70 12.63
C HIS A 82 -12.15 -1.51 11.10
N GLU A 83 -12.89 -0.51 10.63
CA GLU A 83 -12.51 0.11 9.37
C GLU A 83 -11.16 0.81 9.54
N THR A 84 -10.55 1.18 8.43
CA THR A 84 -9.39 2.05 8.42
C THR A 84 -9.55 3.12 7.35
N THR A 85 -8.75 4.16 7.49
CA THR A 85 -8.80 5.33 6.63
C THR A 85 -7.42 5.67 6.08
N SER A 86 -7.39 6.38 4.95
CA SER A 86 -6.15 6.99 4.48
C SER A 86 -5.57 7.95 5.53
N GLU A 87 -6.43 8.55 6.36
CA GLU A 87 -6.05 9.32 7.54
C GLU A 87 -5.23 8.47 8.52
N ALA A 88 -5.73 7.32 8.95
CA ALA A 88 -5.03 6.42 9.87
C ALA A 88 -3.65 6.02 9.32
N TYR A 89 -3.55 5.71 8.02
CA TYR A 89 -2.26 5.46 7.35
C TYR A 89 -1.34 6.68 7.36
N SER A 90 -1.86 7.88 7.08
CA SER A 90 -1.06 9.11 7.08
C SER A 90 -0.54 9.47 8.47
N TYR A 91 -1.32 9.21 9.53
CA TYR A 91 -0.84 9.30 10.91
C TYR A 91 0.18 8.20 11.22
N TRP A 92 -0.01 6.97 10.73
CA TRP A 92 0.98 5.91 10.94
C TRP A 92 2.34 6.29 10.34
N LEU A 93 2.36 6.82 9.13
CA LEU A 93 3.58 7.38 8.52
C LEU A 93 4.20 8.48 9.39
N TRP A 94 3.38 9.35 9.98
CA TRP A 94 3.85 10.39 10.90
C TRP A 94 4.49 9.80 12.17
N LEU A 95 3.85 8.80 12.78
CA LEU A 95 4.34 8.09 13.95
C LEU A 95 5.72 7.47 13.68
N GLU A 96 5.88 6.80 12.55
CA GLU A 96 7.14 6.16 12.19
C GLU A 96 8.22 7.17 11.75
N ALA A 97 7.85 8.32 11.19
CA ALA A 97 8.78 9.40 10.91
C ALA A 97 9.36 9.99 12.21
N LEU A 98 8.53 10.19 13.23
CA LEU A 98 8.95 10.61 14.57
C LEU A 98 9.79 9.52 15.24
N TYR A 99 9.42 8.25 15.11
CA TYR A 99 10.21 7.14 15.63
C TYR A 99 11.60 7.10 15.00
N GLY A 100 11.72 7.26 13.68
CA GLY A 100 13.00 7.37 12.99
C GLY A 100 13.79 8.62 13.40
N GLN A 101 13.13 9.73 13.70
CA GLN A 101 13.79 10.91 14.24
C GLN A 101 14.41 10.64 15.62
N VAL A 102 13.67 9.98 16.51
CA VAL A 102 14.09 9.71 17.90
C VAL A 102 15.12 8.58 17.97
N THR A 103 14.95 7.52 17.19
CA THR A 103 15.75 6.28 17.31
C THR A 103 16.79 6.10 16.20
N GLN A 104 16.70 6.90 15.13
CA GLN A 104 17.45 6.73 13.88
C GLN A 104 17.14 5.42 13.13
N ASP A 105 16.09 4.70 13.49
CA ASP A 105 15.61 3.53 12.74
C ASP A 105 14.48 3.93 11.78
N TRP A 106 14.78 3.89 10.48
CA TRP A 106 13.87 4.29 9.41
C TRP A 106 13.16 3.10 8.73
N ALA A 107 13.46 1.86 9.12
CA ALA A 107 12.81 0.68 8.56
C ALA A 107 11.28 0.67 8.82
N PRO A 108 10.77 1.05 10.01
CA PRO A 108 9.33 1.12 10.26
C PRO A 108 8.58 2.07 9.32
N LEU A 109 9.17 3.22 8.97
CA LEU A 109 8.56 4.17 8.02
C LEU A 109 8.39 3.54 6.64
N ASN A 110 9.42 2.87 6.14
CA ASN A 110 9.36 2.19 4.85
C ASN A 110 8.33 1.05 4.86
N HIS A 111 8.25 0.30 5.96
CA HIS A 111 7.24 -0.74 6.14
C HIS A 111 5.81 -0.19 6.15
N ALA A 112 5.57 0.92 6.86
CA ALA A 112 4.28 1.60 6.88
C ALA A 112 3.88 2.07 5.46
N TRP A 113 4.83 2.63 4.70
CA TRP A 113 4.58 3.04 3.32
C TRP A 113 4.28 1.86 2.40
N ASP A 114 5.04 0.76 2.49
CA ASP A 114 4.80 -0.43 1.68
C ASP A 114 3.44 -1.09 2.00
N THR A 115 3.02 -1.04 3.26
CA THR A 115 1.70 -1.52 3.70
C THR A 115 0.58 -0.63 3.15
N MET A 116 0.73 0.70 3.24
CA MET A 116 -0.20 1.66 2.65
C MET A 116 -0.30 1.48 1.12
N GLU A 117 0.83 1.34 0.44
CA GLU A 117 0.88 1.14 -1.01
C GLU A 117 0.18 -0.16 -1.41
N LYS A 118 0.31 -1.23 -0.62
CA LYS A 118 -0.32 -2.52 -0.90
C LYS A 118 -1.83 -2.53 -0.65
N TYR A 119 -2.29 -1.92 0.44
CA TYR A 119 -3.64 -2.11 0.95
C TYR A 119 -4.55 -0.88 0.83
N MET A 120 -3.99 0.32 0.69
CA MET A 120 -4.76 1.57 0.64
C MET A 120 -4.67 2.28 -0.70
N ILE A 121 -3.63 2.03 -1.51
CA ILE A 121 -3.55 2.51 -2.90
C ILE A 121 -4.07 1.40 -3.82
N PRO A 122 -5.12 1.62 -4.64
CA PRO A 122 -5.59 0.61 -5.59
C PRO A 122 -4.49 0.20 -6.57
N GLN A 123 -4.23 -1.09 -6.71
CA GLN A 123 -3.24 -1.63 -7.64
C GLN A 123 -3.77 -1.61 -9.08
N SER A 124 -2.90 -1.82 -10.08
CA SER A 124 -3.33 -1.86 -11.50
C SER A 124 -4.48 -2.85 -11.76
N VAL A 125 -4.53 -3.96 -11.02
CA VAL A 125 -5.62 -4.95 -11.13
C VAL A 125 -6.93 -4.47 -10.50
N ASP A 126 -6.87 -3.53 -9.56
CA ASP A 126 -8.01 -2.93 -8.86
C ASP A 126 -8.61 -1.74 -9.66
N GLN A 127 -7.80 -1.12 -10.54
CA GLN A 127 -8.18 -0.01 -11.42
C GLN A 127 -7.85 -0.28 -12.92
N PRO A 128 -8.30 -1.43 -13.49
CA PRO A 128 -7.73 -2.02 -14.71
C PRO A 128 -8.03 -1.26 -16.02
N THR A 129 -8.98 -0.33 -16.01
CA THR A 129 -9.51 0.27 -17.23
C THR A 129 -9.25 1.77 -17.35
N ASN A 130 -8.28 2.30 -16.59
CA ASN A 130 -7.79 3.68 -16.74
C ASN A 130 -7.32 4.01 -18.18
N SER A 131 -6.99 3.00 -19.00
CA SER A 131 -6.64 3.20 -20.41
C SER A 131 -7.77 3.80 -21.26
N PHE A 132 -9.03 3.68 -20.84
CA PHE A 132 -10.19 4.32 -21.49
C PHE A 132 -10.45 5.75 -21.04
N TYR A 133 -9.71 6.25 -20.05
CA TYR A 133 -9.89 7.61 -19.56
C TYR A 133 -9.58 8.63 -20.66
N ASN A 134 -10.51 9.55 -20.89
CA ASN A 134 -10.37 10.62 -21.87
C ASN A 134 -10.24 11.98 -21.18
N PRO A 135 -9.05 12.62 -21.15
CA PRO A 135 -8.88 13.91 -20.50
C PRO A 135 -9.66 15.06 -21.17
N ASN A 136 -10.14 14.89 -22.41
CA ASN A 136 -11.01 15.88 -23.06
C ASN A 136 -12.50 15.72 -22.67
N SER A 137 -12.84 14.63 -21.99
CA SER A 137 -14.18 14.38 -21.43
C SER A 137 -14.02 13.62 -20.11
N PRO A 138 -13.54 14.29 -19.04
CA PRO A 138 -13.09 13.63 -17.82
C PRO A 138 -14.18 12.87 -17.08
N ALA A 139 -15.41 13.38 -17.08
CA ALA A 139 -16.58 12.76 -16.46
C ALA A 139 -17.88 13.34 -17.04
N THR A 140 -18.98 12.60 -16.87
CA THR A 140 -20.33 13.10 -17.14
C THR A 140 -20.89 13.77 -15.89
N TYR A 141 -21.50 14.94 -16.06
CA TYR A 141 -22.06 15.73 -14.97
C TYR A 141 -23.28 15.03 -14.32
N ALA A 142 -23.34 15.07 -12.99
CA ALA A 142 -24.56 14.88 -12.20
C ALA A 142 -24.60 15.96 -11.10
N PRO A 143 -25.76 16.60 -10.85
CA PRO A 143 -25.89 17.54 -9.74
C PRO A 143 -25.78 16.82 -8.40
N GLU A 144 -25.21 17.48 -7.39
CA GLU A 144 -25.46 17.11 -6.00
C GLU A 144 -26.85 17.64 -5.58
N PHE A 145 -27.39 17.07 -4.51
CA PHE A 145 -28.61 17.57 -3.90
C PHE A 145 -28.41 17.71 -2.40
N ASN A 146 -29.05 18.71 -1.81
CA ASN A 146 -28.88 19.02 -0.39
C ASN A 146 -29.40 17.94 0.56
N HIS A 147 -30.16 16.93 0.09
CA HIS A 147 -30.78 15.92 0.94
C HIS A 147 -30.75 14.52 0.28
N PRO A 148 -30.48 13.42 1.05
CA PRO A 148 -30.38 12.06 0.52
C PRO A 148 -31.61 11.58 -0.26
N SER A 149 -32.80 12.07 0.09
CA SER A 149 -34.06 11.70 -0.58
C SER A 149 -34.19 12.12 -2.04
N SER A 150 -33.32 13.03 -2.49
CA SER A 150 -33.27 13.47 -3.89
C SER A 150 -32.39 12.58 -4.77
N TYR A 151 -31.74 11.57 -4.20
CA TYR A 151 -30.94 10.58 -4.91
C TYR A 151 -31.77 9.34 -5.29
N PRO A 152 -31.45 8.63 -6.39
CA PRO A 152 -30.25 8.75 -7.23
C PRO A 152 -30.23 10.00 -8.14
N SER A 153 -29.05 10.60 -8.31
CA SER A 153 -28.87 11.80 -9.14
C SER A 153 -28.69 11.48 -10.63
N GLN A 154 -29.43 12.18 -11.48
CA GLN A 154 -29.45 11.93 -12.94
C GLN A 154 -28.17 12.41 -13.62
N LEU A 155 -27.47 11.47 -14.28
CA LEU A 155 -26.39 11.81 -15.21
C LEU A 155 -26.94 12.62 -16.39
N ASN A 156 -26.26 13.70 -16.74
CA ASN A 156 -26.68 14.62 -17.80
C ASN A 156 -25.52 14.89 -18.77
N SER A 157 -25.54 14.16 -19.89
CA SER A 157 -24.58 14.32 -20.99
C SER A 157 -24.74 15.62 -21.79
N GLY A 158 -25.84 16.36 -21.59
CA GLY A 158 -26.06 17.67 -22.17
C GLY A 158 -25.28 18.79 -21.48
N ILE A 159 -24.67 18.53 -20.32
CA ILE A 159 -23.83 19.47 -19.59
C ILE A 159 -22.37 19.07 -19.75
N SER A 160 -21.63 19.82 -20.55
CA SER A 160 -20.21 19.57 -20.77
C SER A 160 -19.37 19.99 -19.56
N GLY A 161 -18.52 19.08 -19.07
CA GLY A 161 -17.38 19.42 -18.21
C GLY A 161 -16.26 20.14 -18.97
N GLY A 162 -15.21 20.52 -18.26
CA GLY A 162 -13.96 21.01 -18.87
C GLY A 162 -12.98 19.90 -19.24
N THR A 163 -11.76 20.29 -19.58
CA THR A 163 -10.67 19.35 -19.89
C THR A 163 -9.77 19.15 -18.69
N ASP A 164 -9.31 17.91 -18.49
CA ASP A 164 -8.27 17.57 -17.52
C ASP A 164 -6.89 17.91 -18.11
N PRO A 165 -6.17 18.90 -17.54
CA PRO A 165 -4.93 19.38 -18.10
C PRO A 165 -3.68 18.68 -17.54
N ILE A 166 -3.83 17.68 -16.65
CA ILE A 166 -2.71 16.96 -16.02
C ILE A 166 -2.73 15.45 -16.31
N GLY A 167 -3.86 14.86 -16.70
CA GLY A 167 -3.95 13.42 -16.96
C GLY A 167 -2.98 12.89 -18.02
N ALA A 168 -2.80 13.61 -19.13
CA ALA A 168 -1.83 13.24 -20.16
C ALA A 168 -0.37 13.43 -19.70
N GLU A 169 -0.11 14.47 -18.91
CA GLU A 169 1.20 14.76 -18.32
C GLU A 169 1.62 13.66 -17.33
N LEU A 170 0.73 13.30 -16.41
CA LEU A 170 0.94 12.22 -15.43
C LEU A 170 1.19 10.89 -16.14
N LYS A 171 0.39 10.55 -17.16
CA LYS A 171 0.59 9.34 -17.95
C LYS A 171 1.95 9.31 -18.65
N SER A 172 2.37 10.44 -19.23
CA SER A 172 3.70 10.55 -19.85
C SER A 172 4.83 10.44 -18.83
N THR A 173 4.63 10.95 -17.61
CA THR A 173 5.64 10.99 -16.56
C THR A 173 5.85 9.61 -15.91
N TYR A 174 4.78 8.86 -15.69
CA TYR A 174 4.81 7.59 -14.95
C TYR A 174 4.58 6.34 -15.81
N GLY A 175 4.36 6.50 -17.12
CA GLY A 175 4.32 5.42 -18.10
C GLY A 175 3.03 4.58 -18.09
N ASN A 176 2.05 4.92 -17.25
CA ASN A 176 0.76 4.25 -17.19
C ASN A 176 -0.35 5.25 -16.82
N ALA A 177 -1.61 4.82 -16.94
CA ALA A 177 -2.76 5.66 -16.66
C ALA A 177 -3.28 5.50 -15.21
N ASP A 178 -2.67 4.68 -14.36
CA ASP A 178 -3.18 4.43 -13.01
C ASP A 178 -2.99 5.66 -12.12
N VAL A 179 -3.88 5.80 -11.13
CA VAL A 179 -3.82 6.87 -10.13
C VAL A 179 -3.06 6.36 -8.91
N TYR A 180 -2.05 7.11 -8.47
CA TYR A 180 -1.26 6.80 -7.28
C TYR A 180 -1.68 7.71 -6.11
N GLN A 181 -2.87 7.45 -5.58
CA GLN A 181 -3.44 8.07 -4.39
C GLN A 181 -4.09 6.99 -3.51
N MET A 182 -4.17 7.25 -2.21
CA MET A 182 -4.91 6.37 -1.32
C MET A 182 -6.41 6.45 -1.64
N HIS A 183 -7.10 5.31 -1.64
CA HIS A 183 -8.52 5.31 -1.36
C HIS A 183 -8.74 5.72 0.10
N TRP A 184 -9.87 6.33 0.44
CA TRP A 184 -10.09 6.91 1.76
C TRP A 184 -10.58 5.92 2.83
N LEU A 185 -11.29 4.85 2.46
CA LEU A 185 -11.92 3.92 3.43
C LEU A 185 -11.71 2.46 3.03
N ALA A 186 -11.44 1.61 4.02
CA ALA A 186 -11.41 0.17 3.83
C ALA A 186 -11.92 -0.57 5.08
N ASP A 187 -12.64 -1.66 4.86
CA ASP A 187 -13.09 -2.60 5.89
C ASP A 187 -11.97 -3.62 6.11
N VAL A 188 -11.23 -3.49 7.22
CA VAL A 188 -9.97 -4.24 7.42
C VAL A 188 -10.24 -5.72 7.69
N ASP A 189 -11.30 -6.01 8.46
CA ASP A 189 -11.65 -7.36 8.90
C ASP A 189 -12.75 -8.00 8.05
N ASN A 190 -13.17 -7.33 6.97
CA ASN A 190 -14.27 -7.74 6.11
C ASN A 190 -15.58 -7.94 6.87
N ILE A 191 -15.87 -7.09 7.88
CA ILE A 191 -17.09 -7.17 8.69
C ILE A 191 -18.36 -7.00 7.86
N TYR A 192 -18.29 -6.16 6.83
CA TYR A 192 -19.40 -5.97 5.88
C TYR A 192 -19.54 -7.15 4.93
N GLY A 193 -18.46 -7.90 4.69
CA GLY A 193 -18.47 -9.13 3.92
C GLY A 193 -18.43 -8.94 2.41
N PHE A 194 -18.02 -7.77 1.92
CA PHE A 194 -17.89 -7.52 0.48
C PHE A 194 -16.72 -8.31 -0.13
N GLY A 195 -15.58 -8.37 0.57
CA GLY A 195 -14.36 -9.04 0.10
C GLY A 195 -13.77 -8.39 -1.15
N ALA A 196 -13.79 -7.06 -1.24
CA ALA A 196 -13.14 -6.27 -2.29
C ALA A 196 -11.65 -6.13 -2.01
N THR A 197 -10.95 -7.27 -1.96
CA THR A 197 -9.59 -7.35 -1.45
C THR A 197 -8.58 -6.81 -2.46
N PRO A 198 -7.78 -5.79 -2.10
CA PRO A 198 -6.76 -5.22 -2.98
C PRO A 198 -5.86 -6.30 -3.59
N GLY A 199 -5.71 -6.28 -4.91
CA GLY A 199 -4.87 -7.23 -5.64
C GLY A 199 -5.46 -8.63 -5.86
N ALA A 200 -6.55 -9.00 -5.18
CA ALA A 200 -7.09 -10.36 -5.18
C ALA A 200 -8.43 -10.50 -5.91
N GLY A 201 -9.31 -9.51 -5.83
CA GLY A 201 -10.60 -9.53 -6.53
C GLY A 201 -11.66 -8.60 -5.95
N CYS A 202 -12.75 -8.41 -6.71
CA CYS A 202 -13.73 -7.35 -6.47
C CYS A 202 -14.81 -7.67 -5.43
N THR A 203 -15.48 -8.81 -5.48
CA THR A 203 -16.50 -9.18 -4.46
C THR A 203 -16.34 -10.63 -4.00
N LEU A 204 -15.20 -10.95 -3.39
CA LEU A 204 -14.89 -12.31 -2.93
C LEU A 204 -15.89 -12.81 -1.86
N GLY A 205 -16.59 -11.90 -1.17
CA GLY A 205 -17.67 -12.19 -0.25
C GLY A 205 -17.24 -12.38 1.20
N PRO A 206 -18.17 -12.83 2.08
CA PRO A 206 -17.97 -12.78 3.54
C PRO A 206 -16.92 -13.78 4.06
N THR A 207 -16.52 -14.76 3.25
CA THR A 207 -15.45 -15.71 3.60
C THR A 207 -14.06 -15.21 3.18
N ALA A 208 -13.97 -14.08 2.49
CA ALA A 208 -12.70 -13.50 2.11
C ALA A 208 -11.95 -13.05 3.37
N THR A 209 -10.67 -13.39 3.45
CA THR A 209 -9.81 -13.00 4.56
C THR A 209 -9.05 -11.73 4.18
N GLY A 210 -9.26 -10.66 4.93
CA GLY A 210 -8.47 -9.43 4.85
C GLY A 210 -9.24 -8.22 4.31
N THR A 211 -8.50 -7.12 4.19
CA THR A 211 -9.05 -5.78 3.92
C THR A 211 -9.84 -5.70 2.63
N SER A 212 -10.93 -4.95 2.65
CA SER A 212 -11.87 -4.75 1.54
C SER A 212 -12.07 -3.25 1.27
N PHE A 213 -11.84 -2.81 0.03
CA PHE A 213 -12.15 -1.43 -0.36
C PHE A 213 -13.67 -1.18 -0.38
N ILE A 214 -14.10 -0.20 0.40
CA ILE A 214 -15.51 0.16 0.56
C ILE A 214 -15.67 1.68 0.50
N ASN A 215 -16.90 2.14 0.31
CA ASN A 215 -17.23 3.55 0.44
C ASN A 215 -18.58 3.68 1.17
N THR A 216 -18.91 4.91 1.57
CA THR A 216 -20.17 5.24 2.25
C THR A 216 -20.79 6.50 1.62
N PHE A 217 -20.29 7.69 1.96
CA PHE A 217 -20.84 8.98 1.55
C PHE A 217 -20.94 9.14 0.02
N GLN A 218 -22.16 9.42 -0.48
CA GLN A 218 -22.47 9.64 -1.90
C GLN A 218 -23.66 10.60 -2.14
N ARG A 219 -24.43 10.96 -1.11
CA ARG A 219 -25.77 11.58 -1.25
C ARG A 219 -25.90 12.97 -0.64
N GLY A 220 -24.85 13.78 -0.84
CA GLY A 220 -24.89 15.22 -0.63
C GLY A 220 -24.69 15.63 0.83
N PRO A 221 -24.81 16.94 1.12
CA PRO A 221 -24.32 17.53 2.36
C PRO A 221 -25.06 17.12 3.62
N GLN A 222 -26.34 16.74 3.51
CA GLN A 222 -27.12 16.26 4.67
C GLN A 222 -26.86 14.79 4.97
N GLU A 223 -26.27 13.99 4.07
CA GLU A 223 -25.97 12.59 4.39
C GLU A 223 -24.88 12.50 5.47
N SER A 224 -25.31 12.34 6.73
CA SER A 224 -24.43 12.05 7.85
C SER A 224 -23.93 10.60 7.80
N VAL A 225 -22.95 10.28 8.65
CA VAL A 225 -22.42 8.91 8.80
C VAL A 225 -23.52 7.88 9.10
N TRP A 226 -24.57 8.30 9.80
CA TRP A 226 -25.73 7.48 10.20
C TRP A 226 -26.67 7.13 9.04
N GLU A 227 -26.57 7.86 7.93
CA GLU A 227 -27.56 7.80 6.86
C GLU A 227 -27.07 7.03 5.65
N THR A 228 -25.79 6.66 5.63
CA THR A 228 -25.12 5.98 4.52
C THR A 228 -25.56 4.51 4.37
N VAL A 229 -25.46 4.01 3.14
CA VAL A 229 -25.61 2.58 2.79
C VAL A 229 -24.26 2.08 2.30
N PRO A 230 -23.43 1.38 3.10
CA PRO A 230 -22.07 1.01 2.73
C PRO A 230 -22.03 0.13 1.50
N GLN A 231 -21.05 0.37 0.63
CA GLN A 231 -20.98 -0.23 -0.70
C GLN A 231 -19.54 -0.62 -1.05
N PRO A 232 -19.33 -1.67 -1.88
CA PRO A 232 -18.00 -2.01 -2.34
C PRO A 232 -17.50 -0.99 -3.37
N SER A 233 -16.20 -0.72 -3.33
CA SER A 233 -15.54 0.16 -4.30
C SER A 233 -15.44 -0.49 -5.68
N CYS A 234 -15.37 -1.83 -5.74
CA CYS A 234 -15.60 -2.59 -6.96
C CYS A 234 -16.99 -3.25 -6.97
N GLU A 235 -17.84 -2.83 -7.89
CA GLU A 235 -19.24 -3.21 -8.01
C GLU A 235 -19.44 -4.28 -9.10
N GLU A 236 -19.83 -5.48 -8.67
CA GLU A 236 -20.10 -6.63 -9.55
C GLU A 236 -21.57 -7.04 -9.61
N PHE A 237 -22.47 -6.28 -8.97
CA PHE A 237 -23.89 -6.55 -8.80
C PHE A 237 -24.18 -7.83 -8.00
N LYS A 238 -23.24 -8.20 -7.11
CA LYS A 238 -23.35 -9.40 -6.27
C LYS A 238 -24.24 -9.19 -5.04
N TYR A 239 -24.17 -8.00 -4.47
CA TYR A 239 -24.95 -7.56 -3.30
C TYR A 239 -25.70 -6.27 -3.64
N GLY A 240 -26.49 -5.74 -2.72
CA GLY A 240 -27.37 -4.62 -3.01
C GLY A 240 -28.59 -5.05 -3.82
N GLY A 241 -29.08 -4.17 -4.69
CA GLY A 241 -30.24 -4.40 -5.54
C GLY A 241 -29.89 -5.00 -6.90
N LYS A 242 -30.79 -4.83 -7.87
CA LYS A 242 -30.63 -5.36 -9.24
C LYS A 242 -29.33 -4.86 -9.93
N ASN A 243 -28.95 -3.61 -9.67
CA ASN A 243 -27.78 -2.97 -10.27
C ASN A 243 -26.69 -2.74 -9.22
N GLY A 244 -26.59 -3.65 -8.25
CA GLY A 244 -25.75 -3.46 -7.08
C GLY A 244 -26.27 -2.30 -6.23
N PHE A 245 -25.37 -1.39 -5.86
CA PHE A 245 -25.70 -0.18 -5.10
C PHE A 245 -25.81 1.07 -5.99
N LEU A 246 -25.46 0.98 -7.27
CA LEU A 246 -25.27 2.16 -8.13
C LEU A 246 -26.53 3.03 -8.25
N ASP A 247 -27.70 2.41 -8.38
CA ASP A 247 -28.98 3.07 -8.56
C ASP A 247 -29.58 3.65 -7.26
N LEU A 248 -28.85 3.58 -6.14
CA LEU A 248 -29.08 4.43 -4.96
C LEU A 248 -28.43 5.81 -5.12
N PHE A 249 -27.38 5.92 -5.93
CA PHE A 249 -26.50 7.10 -5.98
C PHE A 249 -26.63 7.85 -7.30
N THR A 250 -26.55 7.14 -8.43
CA THR A 250 -26.61 7.73 -9.77
C THR A 250 -27.71 7.08 -10.60
N LYS A 251 -28.44 7.92 -11.34
CA LYS A 251 -29.50 7.50 -12.25
C LYS A 251 -28.99 7.53 -13.68
N ASP A 252 -29.06 6.39 -14.34
CA ASP A 252 -28.63 6.21 -15.71
C ASP A 252 -29.63 5.33 -16.49
N ALA A 253 -29.54 5.35 -17.82
CA ALA A 253 -30.35 4.51 -18.70
C ALA A 253 -29.99 3.01 -18.58
N SER A 254 -28.74 2.71 -18.24
CA SER A 254 -28.23 1.37 -17.97
C SER A 254 -27.08 1.41 -16.97
N TYR A 255 -26.81 0.28 -16.32
CA TYR A 255 -25.75 0.16 -15.32
C TYR A 255 -24.73 -0.89 -15.75
N ALA A 256 -23.45 -0.56 -15.60
CA ALA A 256 -22.34 -1.47 -15.85
C ALA A 256 -21.59 -1.76 -14.55
N LYS A 257 -21.07 -2.99 -14.45
CA LYS A 257 -20.11 -3.36 -13.41
C LYS A 257 -18.90 -2.43 -13.53
N GLN A 258 -18.45 -1.92 -12.39
CA GLN A 258 -17.50 -0.81 -12.37
C GLN A 258 -16.69 -0.79 -11.08
N TRP A 259 -15.54 -0.13 -11.12
CA TRP A 259 -14.76 0.19 -9.94
C TRP A 259 -14.70 1.70 -9.78
N LYS A 260 -14.62 2.17 -8.53
CA LYS A 260 -14.52 3.59 -8.18
C LYS A 260 -13.79 3.75 -6.86
N TYR A 261 -12.90 4.74 -6.81
CA TYR A 261 -12.15 5.11 -5.62
C TYR A 261 -12.26 6.60 -5.39
N THR A 262 -12.18 6.98 -4.13
CA THR A 262 -12.20 8.37 -3.67
C THR A 262 -11.02 8.56 -2.73
N SER A 263 -10.19 9.56 -2.96
CA SER A 263 -9.10 9.96 -2.07
C SER A 263 -9.55 11.05 -1.11
N ALA A 264 -8.93 11.08 0.07
CA ALA A 264 -9.06 12.20 1.02
C ALA A 264 -7.79 13.04 0.91
N SER A 265 -7.92 14.28 0.40
CA SER A 265 -6.77 15.08 0.00
C SER A 265 -5.88 15.51 1.16
N ASP A 266 -6.47 15.68 2.35
CA ASP A 266 -5.77 16.02 3.58
C ASP A 266 -4.86 14.86 4.05
N ALA A 267 -5.29 13.61 3.89
CA ALA A 267 -4.51 12.43 4.26
C ALA A 267 -3.29 12.22 3.35
N ASP A 268 -3.49 12.28 2.04
CA ASP A 268 -2.39 12.24 1.06
C ASP A 268 -1.40 13.39 1.30
N ALA A 269 -1.90 14.60 1.61
CA ALA A 269 -1.05 15.74 1.95
C ALA A 269 -0.28 15.52 3.28
N ARG A 270 -0.92 14.97 4.31
CA ARG A 270 -0.28 14.62 5.60
C ARG A 270 0.79 13.55 5.42
N ALA A 271 0.60 12.58 4.52
CA ALA A 271 1.62 11.59 4.18
C ALA A 271 2.86 12.25 3.54
N VAL A 272 2.67 13.21 2.63
CA VAL A 272 3.77 14.01 2.07
C VAL A 272 4.47 14.85 3.13
N GLU A 273 3.71 15.47 4.02
CA GLU A 273 4.20 16.25 5.16
C GLU A 273 5.07 15.39 6.10
N ALA A 274 4.64 14.16 6.42
CA ALA A 274 5.39 13.21 7.25
C ALA A 274 6.75 12.87 6.63
N VAL A 275 6.72 12.58 5.32
CA VAL A 275 7.92 12.19 4.57
C VAL A 275 8.86 13.38 4.32
N TYR A 276 8.34 14.61 4.27
CA TYR A 276 9.18 15.81 4.29
C TYR A 276 10.03 15.85 5.55
N TRP A 277 9.43 15.70 6.73
CA TRP A 277 10.18 15.69 7.98
C TRP A 277 11.12 14.49 8.09
N ALA A 278 10.66 13.29 7.71
CA ALA A 278 11.53 12.12 7.67
C ALA A 278 12.77 12.36 6.79
N ASN A 279 12.62 12.99 5.62
CA ASN A 279 13.75 13.34 4.76
C ASN A 279 14.69 14.36 5.42
N GLN A 280 14.17 15.38 6.11
CA GLN A 280 15.02 16.35 6.82
C GLN A 280 15.79 15.66 7.95
N TRP A 281 15.09 14.96 8.84
CA TRP A 281 15.69 14.29 10.00
C TRP A 281 16.65 13.17 9.61
N ALA A 282 16.31 12.34 8.63
CA ALA A 282 17.24 11.34 8.11
C ALA A 282 18.46 11.99 7.47
N THR A 283 18.31 13.15 6.80
CA THR A 283 19.45 13.90 6.23
C THR A 283 20.36 14.45 7.33
N GLU A 284 19.79 15.04 8.38
CA GLU A 284 20.53 15.51 9.56
C GLU A 284 21.32 14.39 10.24
N GLN A 285 20.76 13.18 10.25
CA GLN A 285 21.39 11.97 10.79
C GLN A 285 22.39 11.29 9.82
N GLY A 286 22.55 11.79 8.59
CA GLY A 286 23.38 11.14 7.56
C GLY A 286 22.78 9.84 6.97
N LYS A 287 21.48 9.60 7.21
CA LYS A 287 20.70 8.41 6.81
C LYS A 287 19.69 8.67 5.69
N ALA A 288 19.84 9.76 4.93
CA ALA A 288 18.91 10.11 3.85
C ALA A 288 18.70 9.00 2.81
N ALA A 289 19.67 8.11 2.62
CA ALA A 289 19.56 6.96 1.72
C ALA A 289 18.50 5.94 2.20
N ASP A 290 18.29 5.83 3.51
CA ASP A 290 17.39 4.85 4.13
C ASP A 290 15.91 5.16 3.83
N VAL A 291 15.58 6.43 3.56
CA VAL A 291 14.21 6.89 3.24
C VAL A 291 14.03 7.31 1.79
N ALA A 292 15.08 7.26 0.96
CA ALA A 292 15.06 7.87 -0.38
C ALA A 292 13.97 7.31 -1.31
N ALA A 293 13.68 6.00 -1.21
CA ALA A 293 12.63 5.37 -2.00
C ALA A 293 11.24 5.90 -1.60
N THR A 294 10.97 5.97 -0.30
CA THR A 294 9.73 6.51 0.27
C THR A 294 9.55 7.98 -0.08
N VAL A 295 10.62 8.77 -0.06
CA VAL A 295 10.62 10.17 -0.54
C VAL A 295 10.20 10.28 -2.01
N ALA A 296 10.75 9.43 -2.88
CA ALA A 296 10.36 9.42 -4.30
C ALA A 296 8.90 8.99 -4.51
N LYS A 297 8.38 8.08 -3.68
CA LYS A 297 6.98 7.66 -3.70
C LYS A 297 6.05 8.78 -3.19
N ALA A 298 6.43 9.52 -2.16
CA ALA A 298 5.70 10.70 -1.68
C ALA A 298 5.67 11.82 -2.73
N ALA A 299 6.77 12.07 -3.44
CA ALA A 299 6.79 13.00 -4.57
C ALA A 299 5.81 12.59 -5.67
N LYS A 300 5.69 11.28 -5.96
CA LYS A 300 4.70 10.75 -6.91
C LYS A 300 3.27 10.95 -6.40
N MET A 301 2.98 10.65 -5.14
CA MET A 301 1.66 10.91 -4.53
C MET A 301 1.29 12.40 -4.63
N GLY A 302 2.23 13.29 -4.30
CA GLY A 302 2.07 14.73 -4.48
C GLY A 302 1.84 15.16 -5.93
N ASP A 303 2.27 14.38 -6.93
CA ASP A 303 1.97 14.67 -8.33
C ASP A 303 0.49 14.43 -8.67
N TYR A 304 -0.05 13.30 -8.23
CA TYR A 304 -1.46 12.93 -8.45
C TYR A 304 -2.41 13.74 -7.57
N LEU A 305 -1.98 14.13 -6.36
CA LEU A 305 -2.73 15.01 -5.47
C LEU A 305 -3.12 16.35 -6.11
N ARG A 306 -2.42 16.77 -7.19
CA ARG A 306 -2.79 17.95 -7.98
C ARG A 306 -4.20 17.90 -8.55
N TYR A 307 -4.81 16.72 -8.75
CA TYR A 307 -6.21 16.63 -9.16
C TYR A 307 -7.17 17.33 -8.21
N THR A 308 -6.83 17.36 -6.92
CA THR A 308 -7.63 18.03 -5.89
C THR A 308 -7.57 19.55 -6.00
N LEU A 309 -6.67 20.12 -6.81
CA LEU A 309 -6.55 21.55 -7.07
C LEU A 309 -7.56 22.06 -8.10
N PHE A 310 -8.37 21.18 -8.68
CA PHE A 310 -9.33 21.47 -9.74
C PHE A 310 -10.78 21.25 -9.32
N ASP A 311 -11.66 22.05 -9.93
CA ASP A 311 -13.11 21.89 -9.85
C ASP A 311 -13.56 20.46 -10.21
N LYS A 312 -14.65 19.99 -9.58
CA LYS A 312 -15.20 18.64 -9.74
C LYS A 312 -15.33 18.19 -11.20
N TYR A 313 -15.90 19.04 -12.05
CA TYR A 313 -16.09 18.74 -13.48
C TYR A 313 -15.24 19.64 -14.37
N PHE A 314 -14.10 20.12 -13.85
CA PHE A 314 -13.18 21.02 -14.55
C PHE A 314 -13.88 22.28 -15.10
N LYS A 315 -14.91 22.78 -14.41
CA LYS A 315 -15.55 24.06 -14.75
C LYS A 315 -14.62 25.21 -14.40
N LYS A 316 -14.73 26.30 -15.15
CA LYS A 316 -14.01 27.53 -14.84
C LYS A 316 -14.36 28.02 -13.44
N ILE A 317 -13.38 28.53 -12.70
CA ILE A 317 -13.61 29.10 -11.37
C ILE A 317 -14.52 30.34 -11.48
N GLY A 318 -15.50 30.46 -10.58
CA GLY A 318 -16.59 31.45 -10.63
C GLY A 318 -17.84 30.97 -11.38
N CYS A 319 -17.99 29.65 -11.59
CA CYS A 319 -19.15 29.07 -12.26
C CYS A 319 -20.42 29.20 -11.38
N THR A 320 -21.51 29.71 -11.98
CA THR A 320 -22.80 29.95 -11.28
C THR A 320 -24.01 29.44 -12.06
N SER A 321 -23.75 28.59 -13.06
CA SER A 321 -24.76 27.84 -13.82
C SER A 321 -24.13 26.55 -14.36
N PRO A 322 -24.87 25.43 -14.46
CA PRO A 322 -24.35 24.22 -15.11
C PRO A 322 -23.89 24.46 -16.56
N SER A 323 -24.46 25.45 -17.23
CA SER A 323 -24.09 25.86 -18.60
C SER A 323 -22.93 26.85 -18.65
N CYS A 324 -22.27 27.15 -17.52
CA CYS A 324 -21.07 27.99 -17.51
C CYS A 324 -19.97 27.40 -18.40
N ALA A 325 -19.05 28.27 -18.83
CA ALA A 325 -17.93 27.88 -19.66
C ALA A 325 -17.10 26.75 -19.00
N ALA A 326 -16.79 25.74 -19.81
CA ALA A 326 -15.76 24.76 -19.51
C ALA A 326 -14.43 25.47 -19.22
N GLY A 327 -13.71 25.04 -18.18
CA GLY A 327 -12.36 25.56 -17.94
C GLY A 327 -11.40 25.00 -18.99
N GLN A 328 -10.49 25.84 -19.49
CA GLN A 328 -9.38 25.42 -20.33
C GLN A 328 -8.07 25.48 -19.55
N GLY A 329 -7.29 24.39 -19.57
CA GLY A 329 -6.03 24.34 -18.85
C GLY A 329 -6.23 24.57 -17.36
N ARG A 330 -5.54 25.56 -16.78
CA ARG A 330 -5.63 25.90 -15.36
C ARG A 330 -6.77 26.86 -14.99
N GLU A 331 -7.66 27.23 -15.92
CA GLU A 331 -8.85 28.04 -15.59
C GLU A 331 -9.82 27.33 -14.62
N ALA A 332 -9.75 26.01 -14.55
CA ALA A 332 -10.51 25.19 -13.60
C ALA A 332 -9.76 24.93 -12.28
N ALA A 333 -8.53 25.42 -12.15
CA ALA A 333 -7.73 25.22 -10.95
C ALA A 333 -8.04 26.31 -9.92
N HIS A 334 -8.62 25.93 -8.79
CA HIS A 334 -8.73 26.81 -7.62
C HIS A 334 -7.45 26.79 -6.78
N TYR A 335 -6.54 25.82 -6.97
CA TYR A 335 -5.24 25.70 -6.28
C TYR A 335 -5.34 25.46 -4.77
N LEU A 336 -6.45 24.92 -4.30
CA LEU A 336 -6.66 24.50 -2.91
C LEU A 336 -6.77 22.98 -2.85
N LEU A 337 -6.42 22.37 -1.74
CA LEU A 337 -6.78 20.97 -1.48
C LEU A 337 -8.29 20.90 -1.26
N SER A 338 -9.04 20.47 -2.28
CA SER A 338 -10.48 20.24 -2.18
C SER A 338 -10.79 18.94 -1.43
N TRP A 339 -12.04 18.71 -1.06
CA TRP A 339 -12.43 17.59 -0.19
C TRP A 339 -11.97 16.21 -0.68
N TYR A 340 -11.97 16.01 -2.00
CA TYR A 340 -11.60 14.73 -2.61
C TYR A 340 -11.11 14.88 -4.05
N MET A 341 -10.40 13.87 -4.52
CA MET A 341 -10.48 13.44 -5.93
C MET A 341 -11.24 12.10 -5.95
N ALA A 342 -11.95 11.82 -7.04
CA ALA A 342 -12.41 10.46 -7.31
C ALA A 342 -12.14 10.03 -8.76
N TRP A 343 -11.96 8.73 -8.95
CA TRP A 343 -11.78 8.12 -10.26
C TRP A 343 -12.44 6.76 -10.32
N GLY A 344 -12.84 6.34 -11.52
CA GLY A 344 -13.52 5.06 -11.71
C GLY A 344 -13.55 4.64 -13.17
N GLY A 345 -14.00 3.42 -13.42
CA GLY A 345 -14.11 2.86 -14.76
C GLY A 345 -14.95 1.61 -14.79
N ALA A 346 -15.42 1.24 -15.98
CA ALA A 346 -16.08 -0.04 -16.16
C ALA A 346 -15.11 -1.19 -15.88
N THR A 347 -15.55 -2.27 -15.23
CA THR A 347 -14.72 -3.48 -15.10
C THR A 347 -14.66 -4.26 -16.41
N ASP A 348 -15.72 -4.17 -17.22
CA ASP A 348 -15.79 -4.77 -18.56
C ASP A 348 -15.13 -3.85 -19.59
N SER A 349 -14.10 -4.35 -20.26
CA SER A 349 -13.39 -3.63 -21.32
C SER A 349 -14.28 -3.35 -22.55
N ASN A 350 -15.39 -4.05 -22.72
CA ASN A 350 -16.36 -3.79 -23.79
C ASN A 350 -17.26 -2.56 -23.52
N ALA A 351 -17.43 -2.16 -22.25
CA ALA A 351 -18.14 -0.92 -21.91
C ALA A 351 -17.28 0.33 -22.21
N GLY A 352 -15.96 0.21 -22.06
CA GLY A 352 -15.00 1.12 -22.69
C GLY A 352 -14.96 2.55 -22.15
N TRP A 353 -15.13 2.76 -20.84
CA TRP A 353 -15.08 4.10 -20.24
C TRP A 353 -14.34 4.11 -18.88
N ALA A 354 -13.74 5.27 -18.58
CA ALA A 354 -13.21 5.63 -17.27
C ALA A 354 -13.37 7.14 -17.05
N TRP A 355 -13.45 7.58 -15.79
CA TRP A 355 -13.69 8.96 -15.42
C TRP A 355 -12.82 9.42 -14.26
N ARG A 356 -12.63 10.74 -14.14
CA ARG A 356 -11.97 11.44 -13.04
C ARG A 356 -12.70 12.73 -12.72
N ILE A 357 -12.79 13.04 -11.43
CA ILE A 357 -13.30 14.31 -10.92
C ILE A 357 -12.36 14.84 -9.83
N GLY A 358 -12.15 16.16 -9.81
CA GLY A 358 -11.65 16.85 -8.62
C GLY A 358 -12.78 17.06 -7.60
N SER A 359 -12.75 18.18 -6.88
CA SER A 359 -13.88 18.61 -6.06
C SER A 359 -13.99 20.12 -6.07
N SER A 360 -15.22 20.64 -6.16
CA SER A 360 -15.49 22.08 -6.17
C SER A 360 -15.47 22.69 -4.77
N HIS A 361 -15.39 21.87 -3.72
CA HIS A 361 -15.56 22.27 -2.33
C HIS A 361 -14.21 22.19 -1.60
N ALA A 362 -13.76 23.32 -1.03
CA ALA A 362 -12.52 23.39 -0.26
C ALA A 362 -12.80 23.80 1.18
N HIS A 363 -12.26 23.02 2.12
CA HIS A 363 -12.33 23.29 3.56
C HIS A 363 -10.95 23.71 4.09
N PHE A 364 -10.86 24.71 4.95
CA PHE A 364 -9.57 25.21 5.42
C PHE A 364 -8.76 24.11 6.15
N GLY A 365 -9.44 23.27 6.95
CA GLY A 365 -8.81 22.15 7.68
C GLY A 365 -8.15 21.08 6.78
N TYR A 366 -8.46 21.06 5.49
CA TYR A 366 -7.82 20.16 4.52
C TYR A 366 -6.52 20.74 3.95
N GLN A 367 -6.31 22.06 4.05
CA GLN A 367 -5.15 22.70 3.46
C GLN A 367 -3.86 22.26 4.18
N ASN A 368 -2.78 22.15 3.42
CA ASN A 368 -1.46 21.79 3.90
C ASN A 368 -0.37 22.64 3.22
N PRO A 369 -0.15 23.88 3.71
CA PRO A 369 0.84 24.78 3.13
C PRO A 369 2.27 24.26 3.26
N LEU A 370 2.58 23.42 4.26
CA LEU A 370 3.89 22.79 4.40
C LEU A 370 4.13 21.77 3.27
N ALA A 371 3.18 20.86 3.02
CA ALA A 371 3.30 19.91 1.91
C ALA A 371 3.40 20.62 0.55
N ALA A 372 2.59 21.66 0.32
CA ALA A 372 2.66 22.45 -0.91
C ALA A 372 4.02 23.17 -1.08
N TRP A 373 4.57 23.70 0.02
CA TRP A 373 5.92 24.27 0.01
C TRP A 373 6.96 23.20 -0.29
N ALA A 374 6.96 22.07 0.42
CA ALA A 374 7.90 20.97 0.21
C ALA A 374 7.88 20.44 -1.24
N LEU A 375 6.70 20.20 -1.82
CA LEU A 375 6.53 19.75 -3.21
C LEU A 375 6.94 20.80 -4.26
N SER A 376 7.12 22.06 -3.86
CA SER A 376 7.57 23.13 -4.76
C SER A 376 9.02 23.57 -4.54
N THR A 377 9.61 23.29 -3.38
CA THR A 377 10.96 23.79 -3.01
C THR A 377 11.98 22.71 -2.68
N ASP A 378 11.58 21.56 -2.13
CA ASP A 378 12.51 20.47 -1.83
C ASP A 378 12.77 19.67 -3.11
N ALA A 379 14.04 19.60 -3.53
CA ALA A 379 14.41 18.98 -4.80
C ALA A 379 14.14 17.46 -4.85
N LYS A 380 14.12 16.76 -3.70
CA LYS A 380 13.82 15.32 -3.65
C LYS A 380 12.32 15.05 -3.64
N LEU A 381 11.52 15.97 -3.11
CA LEU A 381 10.05 15.87 -3.05
C LEU A 381 9.34 16.56 -4.22
N THR A 382 10.02 17.43 -4.96
CA THR A 382 9.44 18.06 -6.15
C THR A 382 9.01 16.96 -7.14
N PRO A 383 7.71 16.90 -7.53
CA PRO A 383 7.24 15.85 -8.43
C PRO A 383 7.89 15.92 -9.81
N LYS A 384 7.92 14.78 -10.51
CA LYS A 384 8.60 14.64 -11.81
C LYS A 384 7.86 15.31 -12.96
N SER A 385 6.55 15.50 -12.85
CA SER A 385 5.77 16.12 -13.92
C SER A 385 6.21 17.57 -14.18
N PRO A 386 6.38 17.99 -15.45
CA PRO A 386 6.94 19.30 -15.79
C PRO A 386 6.26 20.51 -15.15
N THR A 387 4.93 20.47 -14.98
CA THR A 387 4.15 21.60 -14.43
C THR A 387 3.92 21.51 -12.91
N ALA A 388 4.23 20.38 -12.28
CA ALA A 388 3.85 20.13 -10.89
C ALA A 388 4.47 21.13 -9.90
N LYS A 389 5.75 21.47 -10.08
CA LYS A 389 6.44 22.47 -9.24
C LYS A 389 5.72 23.82 -9.23
N ALA A 390 5.27 24.27 -10.41
CA ALA A 390 4.57 25.55 -10.55
C ALA A 390 3.16 25.48 -9.93
N ASP A 391 2.45 24.36 -10.11
CA ASP A 391 1.13 24.16 -9.49
C ASP A 391 1.22 24.16 -7.96
N TRP A 392 2.22 23.50 -7.38
CA TRP A 392 2.42 23.46 -5.93
C TRP A 392 2.86 24.80 -5.35
N ALA A 393 3.71 25.56 -6.07
CA ALA A 393 4.07 26.92 -5.68
C ALA A 393 2.83 27.84 -5.67
N ALA A 394 1.98 27.75 -6.70
CA ALA A 394 0.71 28.47 -6.76
C ALA A 394 -0.26 28.03 -5.66
N SER A 395 -0.31 26.73 -5.36
CA SER A 395 -1.14 26.18 -4.29
C SER A 395 -0.71 26.66 -2.91
N MET A 396 0.59 26.65 -2.58
CA MET A 396 1.09 27.16 -1.30
C MET A 396 0.63 28.61 -1.08
N GLN A 397 0.82 29.48 -2.07
CA GLN A 397 0.40 30.88 -1.99
C GLN A 397 -1.13 30.99 -1.81
N ARG A 398 -1.90 30.27 -2.63
CA ARG A 398 -3.37 30.32 -2.59
C ARG A 398 -3.93 29.79 -1.27
N GLN A 399 -3.34 28.75 -0.70
CA GLN A 399 -3.74 28.21 0.59
C GLN A 399 -3.53 29.24 1.71
N LEU A 400 -2.37 29.91 1.75
CA LEU A 400 -2.12 30.96 2.75
C LEU A 400 -3.07 32.16 2.59
N GLU A 401 -3.42 32.53 1.36
CA GLU A 401 -4.45 33.56 1.10
C GLU A 401 -5.82 33.12 1.60
N PHE A 402 -6.16 31.84 1.43
CA PHE A 402 -7.42 31.25 1.90
C PHE A 402 -7.53 31.27 3.42
N TYR A 403 -6.46 30.90 4.14
CA TYR A 403 -6.38 31.05 5.60
C TYR A 403 -6.58 32.51 6.04
N THR A 404 -5.88 33.45 5.40
CA THR A 404 -6.03 34.89 5.70
C THR A 404 -7.46 35.37 5.47
N TRP A 405 -8.07 34.95 4.36
CA TRP A 405 -9.43 35.32 4.00
C TRP A 405 -10.48 34.77 4.98
N LEU A 406 -10.30 33.56 5.50
CA LEU A 406 -11.25 32.90 6.40
C LEU A 406 -11.04 33.26 7.87
N GLN A 407 -9.94 33.94 8.21
CA GLN A 407 -9.61 34.24 9.60
C GLN A 407 -10.59 35.27 10.18
N ALA A 408 -11.38 34.83 11.16
CA ALA A 408 -12.30 35.69 11.91
C ALA A 408 -11.57 36.82 12.62
N SER A 409 -12.26 37.94 12.86
CA SER A 409 -11.71 39.10 13.57
C SER A 409 -11.09 38.75 14.92
N ASN A 410 -11.63 37.73 15.60
CA ASN A 410 -11.21 37.29 16.93
C ASN A 410 -10.33 36.03 16.97
N GLY A 411 -9.93 35.44 15.83
CA GLY A 411 -8.87 34.43 15.80
C GLY A 411 -9.08 33.24 14.87
N GLY A 412 -10.13 32.43 15.11
CA GLY A 412 -10.36 31.16 14.43
C GLY A 412 -10.56 31.28 12.91
N ILE A 413 -10.40 30.16 12.19
CA ILE A 413 -10.50 30.09 10.72
C ILE A 413 -11.87 29.51 10.29
N ALA A 414 -12.66 30.26 9.52
CA ALA A 414 -13.97 29.82 9.03
C ALA A 414 -13.87 28.68 7.98
N GLY A 415 -15.02 28.11 7.59
CA GLY A 415 -15.07 26.81 6.91
C GLY A 415 -14.37 26.78 5.56
N GLY A 416 -14.89 27.50 4.58
CA GLY A 416 -14.23 27.54 3.27
C GLY A 416 -15.04 28.15 2.14
N ALA A 417 -14.87 27.58 0.95
CA ALA A 417 -15.51 28.06 -0.27
C ALA A 417 -15.87 26.93 -1.22
N THR A 418 -16.81 27.22 -2.12
CA THR A 418 -17.21 26.32 -3.20
C THR A 418 -17.25 27.02 -4.55
N ASN A 419 -16.83 26.31 -5.60
CA ASN A 419 -17.06 26.69 -6.99
C ASN A 419 -18.41 26.18 -7.54
N SER A 420 -19.09 25.31 -6.80
CA SER A 420 -20.35 24.69 -7.22
C SER A 420 -21.37 24.85 -6.09
N TRP A 421 -22.11 25.96 -6.12
CA TRP A 421 -23.16 26.22 -5.13
C TRP A 421 -24.24 25.13 -5.19
N ASP A 422 -24.70 24.68 -4.02
CA ASP A 422 -25.55 23.48 -3.83
C ASP A 422 -25.01 22.21 -4.54
N GLY A 423 -23.73 22.20 -4.91
CA GLY A 423 -23.09 21.15 -5.70
C GLY A 423 -23.72 20.93 -7.09
N ALA A 424 -24.46 21.91 -7.59
CA ALA A 424 -25.14 21.90 -8.88
C ALA A 424 -24.79 23.13 -9.74
N TYR A 425 -23.68 23.82 -9.42
CA TYR A 425 -23.33 25.12 -10.00
C TYR A 425 -24.50 26.10 -9.97
N ALA A 426 -25.28 26.11 -8.89
CA ALA A 426 -26.39 27.04 -8.73
C ALA A 426 -25.86 28.48 -8.58
N THR A 427 -26.75 29.46 -8.73
CA THR A 427 -26.40 30.86 -8.46
C THR A 427 -26.33 31.08 -6.94
N PRO A 428 -25.18 31.52 -6.39
CA PRO A 428 -25.09 31.84 -4.96
C PRO A 428 -26.04 32.96 -4.55
N PRO A 429 -26.49 33.02 -3.30
CA PRO A 429 -27.27 34.14 -2.79
C PRO A 429 -26.59 35.49 -3.04
N ALA A 430 -27.38 36.54 -3.34
CA ALA A 430 -26.86 37.87 -3.57
C ALA A 430 -26.04 38.36 -2.36
N GLY A 431 -24.86 38.95 -2.63
CA GLY A 431 -23.94 39.41 -1.58
C GLY A 431 -23.12 38.30 -0.92
N THR A 432 -23.11 37.07 -1.47
CA THR A 432 -22.18 36.02 -1.01
C THR A 432 -20.73 36.45 -1.27
N PRO A 433 -19.88 36.53 -0.23
CA PRO A 433 -18.46 36.86 -0.39
C PRO A 433 -17.73 35.81 -1.22
N THR A 434 -16.75 36.25 -2.02
CA THR A 434 -16.02 35.35 -2.90
C THR A 434 -14.52 35.34 -2.65
N PHE A 435 -13.90 34.18 -2.85
CA PHE A 435 -12.45 33.98 -2.90
C PHE A 435 -12.04 33.50 -4.28
N TYR A 436 -11.39 34.38 -5.07
CA TYR A 436 -11.06 34.12 -6.47
C TYR A 436 -12.25 33.62 -7.32
N GLY A 437 -13.47 34.04 -6.99
CA GLY A 437 -14.72 33.63 -7.66
C GLY A 437 -15.47 32.47 -6.99
N MET A 438 -14.85 31.71 -6.09
CA MET A 438 -15.55 30.69 -5.30
C MET A 438 -16.38 31.36 -4.19
N GLY A 439 -17.61 30.92 -3.97
CA GLY A 439 -18.50 31.47 -2.94
C GLY A 439 -18.19 30.93 -1.55
N TYR A 440 -18.22 31.80 -0.53
CA TYR A 440 -18.06 31.41 0.87
C TYR A 440 -19.15 30.43 1.34
N THR A 441 -18.72 29.38 2.04
CA THR A 441 -19.61 28.49 2.79
C THR A 441 -19.04 28.28 4.20
N GLU A 442 -19.90 28.38 5.21
CA GLU A 442 -19.54 28.11 6.61
C GLU A 442 -19.23 26.62 6.83
N ALA A 443 -19.94 25.74 6.12
CA ALA A 443 -19.82 24.30 6.24
C ALA A 443 -19.61 23.67 4.85
N PRO A 444 -18.37 23.70 4.31
CA PRO A 444 -18.05 22.98 3.09
C PRO A 444 -18.41 21.49 3.21
N VAL A 445 -19.05 20.96 2.17
CA VAL A 445 -19.39 19.52 1.99
C VAL A 445 -20.45 18.94 2.91
N TYR A 446 -20.37 19.07 4.23
CA TYR A 446 -21.32 18.42 5.15
C TYR A 446 -22.01 19.43 6.07
N VAL A 447 -23.32 19.22 6.29
CA VAL A 447 -24.17 20.03 7.17
C VAL A 447 -24.79 19.25 8.33
N ASP A 448 -24.70 17.91 8.34
CA ASP A 448 -25.08 17.06 9.48
C ASP A 448 -23.90 16.20 9.98
N PRO A 449 -23.13 16.70 10.97
CA PRO A 449 -23.11 18.07 11.45
C PRO A 449 -22.40 19.04 10.47
N PRO A 450 -22.52 20.37 10.66
CA PRO A 450 -21.75 21.34 9.89
C PRO A 450 -20.25 21.06 10.01
N SER A 451 -19.57 20.86 8.88
CA SER A 451 -18.18 20.39 8.84
C SER A 451 -17.18 21.25 9.60
N ASN A 452 -17.43 22.56 9.73
CA ASN A 452 -16.61 23.47 10.50
C ASN A 452 -17.16 23.80 11.90
N ARG A 453 -18.12 23.02 12.40
CA ARG A 453 -18.52 23.06 13.81
C ARG A 453 -17.44 22.41 14.68
N TRP A 454 -16.72 21.42 14.17
CA TRP A 454 -15.72 20.70 14.94
C TRP A 454 -14.40 21.48 15.05
N PHE A 455 -13.94 21.72 16.28
CA PHE A 455 -12.70 22.45 16.54
C PHE A 455 -11.44 21.70 16.05
N GLY A 456 -11.48 20.38 15.89
CA GLY A 456 -10.33 19.60 15.39
C GLY A 456 -9.81 20.08 14.04
N MET A 457 -10.67 20.65 13.19
CA MET A 457 -10.25 21.28 11.93
C MET A 457 -9.28 22.46 12.16
N GLN A 458 -9.43 23.20 13.26
CA GLN A 458 -8.50 24.26 13.66
C GLN A 458 -7.14 23.65 14.04
N ALA A 459 -7.14 22.63 14.88
CA ALA A 459 -5.94 21.96 15.36
C ALA A 459 -5.12 21.41 14.18
N TRP A 460 -5.74 20.64 13.29
CA TRP A 460 -5.08 20.03 12.14
C TRP A 460 -4.60 21.07 11.12
N GLY A 461 -5.50 21.95 10.66
CA GLY A 461 -5.16 22.93 9.62
C GLY A 461 -4.05 23.88 10.07
N VAL A 462 -4.13 24.39 11.30
CA VAL A 462 -3.19 25.39 11.80
C VAL A 462 -1.86 24.78 12.25
N GLN A 463 -1.82 23.51 12.70
CA GLN A 463 -0.55 22.82 12.96
C GLN A 463 0.35 22.82 11.71
N ARG A 464 -0.20 22.56 10.52
CA ARG A 464 0.53 22.61 9.24
C ARG A 464 1.03 24.02 8.88
N VAL A 465 0.28 25.06 9.23
CA VAL A 465 0.70 26.46 9.09
C VAL A 465 1.85 26.79 10.04
N ALA A 466 1.80 26.30 11.28
CA ALA A 466 2.85 26.45 12.27
C ALA A 466 4.15 25.76 11.83
N GLU A 467 4.05 24.54 11.28
CA GLU A 467 5.20 23.83 10.74
C GLU A 467 5.82 24.55 9.53
N LEU A 468 5.01 25.09 8.62
CA LEU A 468 5.53 25.93 7.54
C LEU A 468 6.27 27.17 8.08
N TYR A 469 5.70 27.85 9.08
CA TYR A 469 6.36 29.01 9.70
C TYR A 469 7.70 28.60 10.34
N TYR A 470 7.73 27.48 11.05
CA TYR A 470 8.94 26.94 11.65
C TYR A 470 10.01 26.62 10.61
N ALA A 471 9.67 25.82 9.60
CA ALA A 471 10.59 25.34 8.56
C ALA A 471 11.12 26.45 7.65
N SER A 472 10.27 27.40 7.26
CA SER A 472 10.60 28.39 6.22
C SER A 472 10.72 29.84 6.71
N GLY A 473 10.18 30.16 7.90
CA GLY A 473 10.03 31.54 8.35
C GLY A 473 8.98 32.34 7.57
N ASN A 474 8.05 31.68 6.86
CA ASN A 474 7.04 32.35 6.02
C ASN A 474 6.25 33.42 6.79
N ALA A 475 6.33 34.66 6.31
CA ALA A 475 5.76 35.83 7.00
C ALA A 475 4.21 35.84 7.00
N GLN A 476 3.56 35.24 6.02
CA GLN A 476 2.10 35.16 5.97
C GLN A 476 1.58 34.09 6.93
N ALA A 477 2.24 32.93 6.99
CA ALA A 477 1.99 31.91 8.01
C ALA A 477 2.13 32.51 9.42
N LYS A 478 3.19 33.29 9.68
CA LYS A 478 3.35 34.02 10.95
C LYS A 478 2.16 34.93 11.27
N LYS A 479 1.69 35.75 10.31
CA LYS A 479 0.56 36.66 10.53
C LYS A 479 -0.74 35.93 10.89
N ILE A 480 -0.99 34.77 10.27
CA ILE A 480 -2.14 33.91 10.58
C ILE A 480 -2.00 33.41 12.03
N LEU A 481 -0.83 32.89 12.40
CA LEU A 481 -0.55 32.34 13.72
C LEU A 481 -0.59 33.40 14.82
N ASP A 482 -0.04 34.60 14.59
CA ASP A 482 -0.02 35.71 15.56
C ASP A 482 -1.43 36.13 15.99
N LYS A 483 -2.47 35.83 15.18
CA LYS A 483 -3.86 36.10 15.51
C LYS A 483 -4.60 34.87 16.04
N TRP A 484 -4.28 33.67 15.54
CA TRP A 484 -4.91 32.42 15.99
C TRP A 484 -4.40 31.95 17.36
N VAL A 485 -3.09 32.05 17.61
CA VAL A 485 -2.44 31.55 18.83
C VAL A 485 -2.98 32.21 20.10
N PRO A 486 -3.10 33.55 20.19
CA PRO A 486 -3.70 34.17 21.38
C PRO A 486 -5.14 33.71 21.63
N TRP A 487 -5.93 33.52 20.57
CA TRP A 487 -7.30 33.03 20.66
C TRP A 487 -7.38 31.61 21.21
N VAL A 488 -6.56 30.69 20.69
CA VAL A 488 -6.59 29.30 21.16
C VAL A 488 -6.04 29.17 22.58
N VAL A 489 -4.96 29.89 22.91
CA VAL A 489 -4.35 29.87 24.25
C VAL A 489 -5.34 30.34 25.32
N ALA A 490 -6.16 31.34 25.00
CA ALA A 490 -7.23 31.83 25.88
C ALA A 490 -8.36 30.79 26.08
N ASN A 491 -8.51 29.85 25.16
CA ASN A 491 -9.56 28.83 25.17
C ASN A 491 -9.07 27.44 25.63
N ILE A 492 -7.78 27.30 25.99
CA ILE A 492 -7.25 26.09 26.63
C ILE A 492 -7.09 26.35 28.13
N SER A 493 -7.65 25.47 28.96
CA SER A 493 -7.49 25.53 30.41
C SER A 493 -7.00 24.21 30.98
N THR A 494 -6.07 24.27 31.93
CA THR A 494 -5.57 23.15 32.72
C THR A 494 -5.20 23.66 34.11
N ASP A 495 -5.49 22.88 35.15
CA ASP A 495 -5.02 23.08 36.53
C ASP A 495 -4.01 21.99 36.98
N GLY A 496 -3.60 21.12 36.05
CA GLY A 496 -2.74 19.96 36.28
C GLY A 496 -3.51 18.65 36.52
N ALA A 497 -4.72 18.71 37.09
CA ALA A 497 -5.59 17.54 37.30
C ALA A 497 -6.72 17.49 36.27
N ASN A 498 -7.32 18.64 35.98
CA ASN A 498 -8.37 18.84 35.01
C ASN A 498 -7.82 19.65 33.85
N TRP A 499 -8.27 19.31 32.64
CA TRP A 499 -7.96 20.05 31.43
C TRP A 499 -9.14 20.00 30.47
N LYS A 500 -9.22 20.99 29.57
CA LYS A 500 -10.18 21.01 28.48
C LYS A 500 -9.67 21.84 27.31
N VAL A 501 -10.07 21.44 26.12
CA VAL A 501 -9.87 22.15 24.86
C VAL A 501 -11.24 22.45 24.23
N PRO A 502 -11.35 23.43 23.33
CA PRO A 502 -12.59 23.65 22.57
C PRO A 502 -13.02 22.39 21.83
N SER A 503 -14.32 22.16 21.74
CA SER A 503 -14.89 21.01 21.02
C SER A 503 -15.76 21.48 19.85
N GLU A 504 -16.78 22.29 20.12
CA GLU A 504 -17.65 22.85 19.09
C GLU A 504 -17.53 24.36 18.95
N LEU A 505 -17.70 24.81 17.70
CA LEU A 505 -17.60 26.18 17.25
C LEU A 505 -18.90 26.64 16.62
N LYS A 506 -19.21 27.92 16.80
CA LYS A 506 -20.30 28.61 16.11
C LYS A 506 -19.76 29.86 15.44
N TRP A 507 -20.13 30.06 14.19
CA TRP A 507 -19.72 31.22 13.39
C TRP A 507 -20.83 32.26 13.35
N THR A 508 -20.45 33.53 13.31
CA THR A 508 -21.40 34.64 13.11
C THR A 508 -20.84 35.62 12.10
N GLY A 509 -21.67 35.94 11.10
CA GLY A 509 -21.32 36.81 9.98
C GLY A 509 -20.58 36.06 8.87
N LYS A 510 -19.87 36.81 8.02
CA LYS A 510 -19.17 36.29 6.83
C LYS A 510 -17.86 37.04 6.63
N PRO A 511 -16.84 36.45 5.99
CA PRO A 511 -15.66 37.21 5.58
C PRO A 511 -16.03 38.26 4.53
N ASP A 512 -15.19 39.27 4.35
CA ASP A 512 -15.34 40.19 3.20
C ASP A 512 -14.92 39.47 1.90
N THR A 513 -15.36 39.96 0.74
CA THR A 513 -14.85 39.44 -0.55
C THR A 513 -13.33 39.63 -0.61
N TRP A 514 -12.61 38.57 -0.97
CA TRP A 514 -11.15 38.57 -0.97
C TRP A 514 -10.57 39.61 -1.92
N ASN A 515 -9.62 40.38 -1.40
CA ASN A 515 -8.78 41.30 -2.16
C ASN A 515 -7.33 41.15 -1.69
N ALA A 516 -6.51 40.45 -2.48
CA ALA A 516 -5.11 40.18 -2.15
C ALA A 516 -4.27 41.46 -1.92
N ALA A 517 -4.63 42.58 -2.57
CA ALA A 517 -3.92 43.85 -2.41
C ALA A 517 -4.29 44.57 -1.10
N SER A 518 -5.44 44.27 -0.51
CA SER A 518 -5.92 44.93 0.71
C SER A 518 -6.84 44.01 1.53
N PRO A 519 -6.30 42.97 2.21
CA PRO A 519 -7.09 42.13 3.11
C PRO A 519 -7.71 42.96 4.24
N THR A 520 -9.00 42.76 4.52
CA THR A 520 -9.77 43.62 5.44
C THR A 520 -9.66 43.25 6.92
N GLY A 521 -9.20 42.02 7.22
CA GLY A 521 -9.17 41.46 8.57
C GLY A 521 -10.52 40.94 9.08
N ASN A 522 -11.56 40.96 8.22
CA ASN A 522 -12.91 40.44 8.45
C ASN A 522 -13.60 40.94 9.73
N PRO A 523 -13.80 42.26 9.90
CA PRO A 523 -14.48 42.80 11.09
C PRO A 523 -15.90 42.27 11.27
N GLY A 524 -16.55 41.81 10.19
CA GLY A 524 -17.89 41.21 10.21
C GLY A 524 -17.95 39.71 10.51
N LEU A 525 -16.81 39.03 10.68
CA LEU A 525 -16.74 37.58 10.95
C LEU A 525 -16.20 37.31 12.36
N THR A 526 -16.90 36.49 13.13
CA THR A 526 -16.52 36.08 14.49
C THR A 526 -16.76 34.60 14.72
N VAL A 527 -16.02 34.02 15.66
CA VAL A 527 -16.21 32.64 16.13
C VAL A 527 -16.44 32.59 17.64
N GLU A 528 -17.36 31.73 18.08
CA GLU A 528 -17.64 31.41 19.48
C GLU A 528 -17.33 29.94 19.75
N VAL A 529 -16.70 29.64 20.89
CA VAL A 529 -16.58 28.26 21.38
C VAL A 529 -17.84 27.91 22.15
N THR A 530 -18.64 26.98 21.65
CA THR A 530 -19.93 26.61 22.26
C THR A 530 -19.83 25.46 23.24
N SER A 531 -18.79 24.65 23.14
CA SER A 531 -18.54 23.55 24.07
C SER A 531 -17.03 23.27 24.22
N TYR A 532 -16.69 22.62 25.33
CA TYR A 532 -15.33 22.17 25.62
C TYR A 532 -15.35 20.67 25.88
N GLY A 533 -14.26 20.00 25.57
CA GLY A 533 -14.10 18.56 25.78
C GLY A 533 -12.68 18.18 26.16
N GLN A 534 -12.48 16.87 26.30
CA GLN A 534 -11.18 16.24 26.59
C GLN A 534 -10.75 15.34 25.43
N ASP A 535 -10.98 15.78 24.19
CA ASP A 535 -10.47 15.08 23.01
C ASP A 535 -8.93 15.14 23.00
N VAL A 536 -8.31 14.01 23.29
CA VAL A 536 -6.85 13.88 23.43
C VAL A 536 -6.13 14.08 22.10
N GLY A 537 -6.73 13.67 20.97
CA GLY A 537 -6.14 13.85 19.66
C GLY A 537 -6.10 15.32 19.26
N VAL A 538 -7.23 16.01 19.42
CA VAL A 538 -7.34 17.45 19.19
C VAL A 538 -6.42 18.24 20.12
N ALA A 539 -6.31 17.84 21.39
CA ALA A 539 -5.37 18.45 22.33
C ALA A 539 -3.90 18.26 21.89
N GLY A 540 -3.55 17.06 21.41
CA GLY A 540 -2.24 16.75 20.85
C GLY A 540 -1.88 17.65 19.66
N ASP A 541 -2.72 17.68 18.63
CA ASP A 541 -2.44 18.49 17.43
C ASP A 541 -2.48 20.00 17.73
N THR A 542 -3.31 20.45 18.68
CA THR A 542 -3.28 21.84 19.17
C THR A 542 -1.96 22.15 19.88
N ALA A 543 -1.47 21.24 20.72
CA ALA A 543 -0.18 21.39 21.38
C ALA A 543 0.95 21.46 20.33
N ARG A 544 0.94 20.60 19.32
CA ARG A 544 1.92 20.63 18.21
C ARG A 544 1.94 22.00 17.52
N ALA A 545 0.77 22.56 17.16
CA ALA A 545 0.68 23.89 16.57
C ALA A 545 1.34 24.97 17.45
N LEU A 546 1.07 24.95 18.76
CA LEU A 546 1.65 25.89 19.73
C LEU A 546 3.16 25.71 19.87
N LEU A 547 3.64 24.46 19.88
CA LEU A 547 5.06 24.14 20.01
C LEU A 547 5.88 24.61 18.80
N PHE A 548 5.43 24.33 17.57
CA PHE A 548 6.09 24.82 16.37
C PHE A 548 6.09 26.36 16.29
N TYR A 549 4.97 27.00 16.63
CA TYR A 549 4.90 28.46 16.71
C TYR A 549 5.91 29.00 17.72
N ALA A 550 5.88 28.50 18.96
CA ALA A 550 6.74 28.95 20.05
C ALA A 550 8.23 28.75 19.73
N ALA A 551 8.60 27.63 19.11
CA ALA A 551 9.99 27.32 18.77
C ALA A 551 10.55 28.32 17.76
N LYS A 552 9.70 28.83 16.85
CA LYS A 552 10.12 29.81 15.84
C LYS A 552 10.01 31.26 16.32
N SER A 553 8.99 31.58 17.12
CA SER A 553 8.70 32.95 17.56
C SER A 553 9.42 33.35 18.86
N GLY A 554 9.81 32.37 19.68
CA GLY A 554 10.27 32.58 21.05
C GLY A 554 9.13 32.79 22.07
N ASP A 555 7.88 32.54 21.70
CA ASP A 555 6.72 32.73 22.59
C ASP A 555 6.65 31.67 23.69
N THR A 556 7.17 31.99 24.87
CA THR A 556 7.21 31.06 26.00
C THR A 556 5.83 30.74 26.57
N ALA A 557 4.86 31.66 26.44
CA ALA A 557 3.49 31.43 26.93
C ALA A 557 2.80 30.28 26.20
N SER A 558 2.95 30.19 24.88
CA SER A 558 2.43 29.09 24.05
C SER A 558 3.13 27.78 24.37
N ARG A 559 4.46 27.78 24.51
CA ARG A 559 5.23 26.61 24.95
C ARG A 559 4.74 26.09 26.29
N ASP A 560 4.64 26.96 27.30
CA ASP A 560 4.27 26.58 28.66
C ASP A 560 2.82 26.10 28.73
N LYS A 561 1.92 26.69 27.93
CA LYS A 561 0.53 26.23 27.79
C LYS A 561 0.46 24.82 27.20
N ALA A 562 1.18 24.56 26.12
CA ALA A 562 1.26 23.24 25.50
C ALA A 562 1.87 22.20 26.47
N LYS A 563 2.96 22.56 27.15
CA LYS A 563 3.59 21.72 28.17
C LYS A 563 2.61 21.32 29.27
N ALA A 564 1.91 22.30 29.87
CA ALA A 564 0.97 22.06 30.96
C ALA A 564 -0.22 21.19 30.52
N LEU A 565 -0.66 21.32 29.27
CA LEU A 565 -1.70 20.46 28.70
C LEU A 565 -1.20 19.02 28.56
N LEU A 566 -0.01 18.82 27.97
CA LEU A 566 0.59 17.48 27.81
C LEU A 566 0.88 16.81 29.16
N ASP A 567 1.34 17.56 30.16
CA ASP A 567 1.58 17.05 31.50
C ASP A 567 0.30 16.59 32.19
N ALA A 568 -0.78 17.38 32.09
CA ALA A 568 -2.07 17.01 32.64
C ALA A 568 -2.65 15.76 31.98
N ILE A 569 -2.56 15.67 30.64
CA ILE A 569 -2.99 14.49 29.88
C ILE A 569 -2.19 13.26 30.28
N TRP A 570 -0.86 13.36 30.26
CA TRP A 570 0.03 12.24 30.54
C TRP A 570 -0.14 11.71 31.96
N THR A 571 -0.36 12.59 32.93
CA THR A 571 -0.52 12.23 34.35
C THR A 571 -1.86 11.58 34.63
N ASN A 572 -2.95 12.07 34.02
CA ASN A 572 -4.31 11.74 34.46
C ASN A 572 -5.10 10.86 33.49
N ASN A 573 -4.63 10.64 32.26
CA ASN A 573 -5.41 10.00 31.20
C ASN A 573 -4.74 8.78 30.57
N GLN A 574 -3.70 8.24 31.20
CA GLN A 574 -3.09 6.98 30.76
C GLN A 574 -3.89 5.75 31.20
N ASP A 575 -3.93 4.77 30.31
CA ASP A 575 -4.36 3.41 30.61
C ASP A 575 -3.42 2.38 29.91
N PRO A 576 -3.67 1.06 30.00
CA PRO A 576 -2.83 0.06 29.34
C PRO A 576 -2.75 0.17 27.82
N LEU A 577 -3.78 0.70 27.15
CA LEU A 577 -3.85 0.81 25.69
C LEU A 577 -3.23 2.10 25.18
N GLY A 578 -3.23 3.18 25.97
CA GLY A 578 -2.68 4.45 25.54
C GLY A 578 -3.01 5.61 26.47
N VAL A 579 -3.53 6.67 25.87
CA VAL A 579 -4.04 7.87 26.52
C VAL A 579 -5.46 8.13 26.03
N ALA A 580 -6.45 8.15 26.91
CA ALA A 580 -7.84 8.36 26.53
C ALA A 580 -8.67 9.00 27.66
N THR A 581 -9.78 9.62 27.29
CA THR A 581 -10.76 10.18 28.22
C THR A 581 -12.13 9.56 27.96
N VAL A 582 -13.02 9.66 28.94
CA VAL A 582 -14.40 9.20 28.79
C VAL A 582 -15.18 10.24 27.99
N GLU A 583 -15.73 9.84 26.85
CA GLU A 583 -16.63 10.65 26.04
C GLU A 583 -18.07 10.10 26.09
N THR A 584 -19.04 11.00 26.02
CA THR A 584 -20.48 10.67 26.02
C THR A 584 -20.99 10.76 24.59
N ARG A 585 -21.62 9.68 24.10
CA ARG A 585 -22.06 9.53 22.71
C ARG A 585 -23.58 9.57 22.59
N GLY A 586 -24.16 10.74 22.90
CA GLY A 586 -25.62 10.93 22.79
C GLY A 586 -26.15 10.78 21.36
N ASP A 587 -25.27 10.99 20.37
CA ASP A 587 -25.52 10.72 18.96
C ASP A 587 -25.78 9.23 18.66
N TYR A 588 -25.40 8.29 19.53
CA TYR A 588 -25.66 6.85 19.32
C TYR A 588 -27.14 6.47 19.48
N LYS A 589 -27.99 7.43 19.85
CA LYS A 589 -29.44 7.28 19.73
C LYS A 589 -29.91 7.23 18.27
N ARG A 590 -29.05 7.57 17.31
CA ARG A 590 -29.36 7.47 15.88
C ARG A 590 -29.19 6.07 15.29
N PHE A 591 -28.74 5.08 16.08
CA PHE A 591 -28.58 3.70 15.60
C PHE A 591 -29.88 3.09 15.06
N ASP A 592 -31.03 3.45 15.61
CA ASP A 592 -32.36 2.97 15.18
C ASP A 592 -33.20 4.03 14.46
N ASP A 593 -32.58 5.15 14.04
CA ASP A 593 -33.25 6.18 13.24
C ASP A 593 -33.79 5.58 11.94
N THR A 594 -35.12 5.54 11.80
CA THR A 594 -35.78 5.26 10.53
C THR A 594 -36.02 6.57 9.79
N TYR A 595 -35.88 6.54 8.46
CA TYR A 595 -36.08 7.72 7.63
C TYR A 595 -37.40 8.46 7.89
N VAL A 596 -37.29 9.77 8.18
CA VAL A 596 -38.41 10.70 8.24
C VAL A 596 -38.40 11.59 7.00
N ALA A 597 -39.57 11.82 6.38
CA ALA A 597 -39.65 12.62 5.16
C ALA A 597 -39.07 14.05 5.34
N ASN A 598 -38.04 14.36 4.55
CA ASN A 598 -37.21 15.58 4.63
C ASN A 598 -36.46 15.79 5.96
N GLY A 599 -36.31 14.75 6.76
CA GLY A 599 -35.48 14.72 7.96
C GLY A 599 -34.47 13.57 7.89
N ASP A 600 -34.01 13.17 9.06
CA ASP A 600 -32.89 12.25 9.20
C ASP A 600 -33.27 10.78 8.95
N GLY A 601 -32.26 9.94 8.77
CA GLY A 601 -32.33 8.49 8.71
C GLY A 601 -32.05 7.93 7.31
N ILE A 602 -31.84 6.61 7.21
CA ILE A 602 -31.45 5.98 5.93
C ILE A 602 -32.59 6.06 4.92
N TYR A 603 -32.48 6.99 3.96
CA TYR A 603 -33.38 7.04 2.83
C TYR A 603 -33.10 5.89 1.86
N ILE A 604 -34.14 5.15 1.48
CA ILE A 604 -34.11 4.17 0.38
C ILE A 604 -35.25 4.50 -0.58
N PRO A 605 -35.01 4.61 -1.91
CA PRO A 605 -36.05 4.92 -2.87
C PRO A 605 -37.23 3.94 -2.82
N SER A 606 -38.45 4.45 -2.99
CA SER A 606 -39.65 3.61 -3.02
C SER A 606 -39.55 2.51 -4.08
N GLY A 607 -39.77 1.26 -3.66
CA GLY A 607 -39.69 0.08 -4.53
C GLY A 607 -38.27 -0.46 -4.76
N TRP A 608 -37.23 0.22 -4.26
CA TRP A 608 -35.87 -0.31 -4.25
C TRP A 608 -35.75 -1.36 -3.12
N THR A 609 -35.08 -2.47 -3.40
CA THR A 609 -34.77 -3.50 -2.40
C THR A 609 -33.47 -4.18 -2.76
N GLY A 610 -32.69 -4.55 -1.75
CA GLY A 610 -31.43 -5.25 -1.90
C GLY A 610 -30.99 -5.93 -0.61
N THR A 611 -29.79 -6.52 -0.61
CA THR A 611 -29.24 -7.20 0.58
C THR A 611 -27.77 -6.87 0.79
N MET A 612 -27.39 -6.61 2.04
CA MET A 612 -25.98 -6.62 2.47
C MET A 612 -25.41 -8.06 2.42
N PRO A 613 -24.08 -8.24 2.40
CA PRO A 613 -23.48 -9.58 2.30
C PRO A 613 -23.82 -10.54 3.45
N ASN A 614 -24.11 -10.01 4.65
CA ASN A 614 -24.55 -10.80 5.81
C ASN A 614 -26.05 -11.20 5.74
N GLY A 615 -26.78 -10.74 4.73
CA GLY A 615 -28.21 -11.00 4.54
C GLY A 615 -29.15 -9.92 5.07
N ASP A 616 -28.63 -8.84 5.64
CA ASP A 616 -29.47 -7.72 6.07
C ASP A 616 -30.20 -7.12 4.87
N VAL A 617 -31.51 -6.94 4.99
CA VAL A 617 -32.36 -6.46 3.90
C VAL A 617 -32.35 -4.95 3.88
N ILE A 618 -31.97 -4.37 2.74
CA ILE A 618 -32.00 -2.94 2.50
C ILE A 618 -33.31 -2.62 1.76
N LYS A 619 -34.17 -1.81 2.36
CA LYS A 619 -35.50 -1.43 1.83
C LYS A 619 -35.99 -0.12 2.49
N PRO A 620 -37.04 0.53 1.99
CA PRO A 620 -37.63 1.68 2.67
C PRO A 620 -38.00 1.37 4.13
N GLY A 621 -37.64 2.27 5.04
CA GLY A 621 -37.94 2.18 6.47
C GLY A 621 -36.92 1.43 7.32
N VAL A 622 -35.77 1.04 6.76
CA VAL A 622 -34.64 0.50 7.55
C VAL A 622 -33.94 1.61 8.33
N SER A 623 -33.35 1.24 9.46
CA SER A 623 -32.44 2.06 10.26
C SER A 623 -30.97 1.78 9.95
N PHE A 624 -30.06 2.57 10.54
CA PHE A 624 -28.61 2.32 10.50
C PHE A 624 -28.25 0.91 10.99
N LEU A 625 -28.85 0.48 12.09
CA LEU A 625 -28.65 -0.84 12.68
C LEU A 625 -29.22 -1.98 11.81
N ASP A 626 -30.31 -1.75 11.11
CA ASP A 626 -30.98 -2.80 10.32
C ASP A 626 -30.14 -3.30 9.15
N ILE A 627 -29.25 -2.48 8.62
CA ILE A 627 -28.30 -2.85 7.55
C ILE A 627 -26.87 -3.11 8.07
N ARG A 628 -26.71 -3.14 9.41
CA ARG A 628 -25.44 -3.39 10.12
C ARG A 628 -25.69 -4.27 11.35
N SER A 629 -26.46 -5.35 11.18
CA SER A 629 -26.93 -6.18 12.29
C SER A 629 -25.81 -6.85 13.08
N PHE A 630 -24.59 -6.91 12.52
CA PHE A 630 -23.39 -7.36 13.21
C PHE A 630 -23.10 -6.56 14.48
N TYR A 631 -23.53 -5.29 14.57
CA TYR A 631 -23.37 -4.47 15.77
C TYR A 631 -24.03 -5.08 17.01
N LYS A 632 -25.10 -5.86 16.85
CA LYS A 632 -25.77 -6.54 17.97
C LYS A 632 -24.88 -7.60 18.64
N LYS A 633 -23.77 -7.99 17.99
CA LYS A 633 -22.77 -8.92 18.52
C LYS A 633 -21.57 -8.21 19.16
N ASP A 634 -21.51 -6.89 19.06
CA ASP A 634 -20.43 -6.11 19.64
C ASP A 634 -20.43 -6.21 21.18
N PRO A 635 -19.27 -6.41 21.84
CA PRO A 635 -19.20 -6.51 23.29
C PRO A 635 -19.77 -5.29 24.03
N GLN A 636 -19.75 -4.11 23.41
CA GLN A 636 -20.25 -2.85 23.97
C GLN A 636 -21.69 -2.53 23.56
N TRP A 637 -22.35 -3.37 22.74
CA TRP A 637 -23.71 -3.13 22.26
C TRP A 637 -24.72 -2.86 23.37
N SER A 638 -24.60 -3.55 24.50
CA SER A 638 -25.48 -3.39 25.66
C SER A 638 -25.58 -1.95 26.18
N LYS A 639 -24.51 -1.14 26.03
CA LYS A 639 -24.53 0.28 26.39
C LYS A 639 -25.42 1.09 25.46
N VAL A 640 -25.32 0.84 24.15
CA VAL A 640 -26.14 1.50 23.13
C VAL A 640 -27.59 1.08 23.28
N GLN A 641 -27.85 -0.23 23.41
CA GLN A 641 -29.20 -0.75 23.61
C GLN A 641 -29.88 -0.10 24.83
N ALA A 642 -29.17 0.05 25.95
CA ALA A 642 -29.72 0.72 27.13
C ALA A 642 -30.09 2.19 26.87
N ALA A 643 -29.33 2.91 26.04
CA ALA A 643 -29.63 4.28 25.67
C ALA A 643 -30.84 4.38 24.71
N LEU A 644 -30.96 3.45 23.77
CA LEU A 644 -32.12 3.31 22.87
C LEU A 644 -33.40 2.98 23.66
N ASP A 645 -33.30 2.18 24.72
CA ASP A 645 -34.41 1.84 25.61
C ASP A 645 -34.82 3.00 26.56
N GLY A 646 -34.33 4.22 26.32
CA GLY A 646 -34.64 5.43 27.09
C GLY A 646 -33.69 5.71 28.26
N GLY A 647 -32.56 5.00 28.34
CA GLY A 647 -31.52 5.22 29.34
C GLY A 647 -30.64 6.45 29.07
N ALA A 648 -29.60 6.58 29.89
CA ALA A 648 -28.60 7.65 29.75
C ALA A 648 -27.75 7.45 28.48
N ASP A 649 -27.21 8.54 27.95
CA ASP A 649 -26.30 8.49 26.80
C ASP A 649 -25.09 7.60 27.10
N PRO A 650 -24.68 6.73 26.16
CA PRO A 650 -23.64 5.76 26.40
C PRO A 650 -22.28 6.46 26.50
N LYS A 651 -21.39 5.88 27.31
CA LYS A 651 -20.05 6.40 27.57
C LYS A 651 -18.98 5.41 27.12
N PHE A 652 -17.97 5.95 26.45
CA PHE A 652 -16.87 5.19 25.88
C PHE A 652 -15.54 5.86 26.19
N THR A 653 -14.48 5.05 26.18
CA THR A 653 -13.09 5.49 26.25
C THR A 653 -12.46 4.94 24.98
N TYR A 654 -12.20 5.80 24.01
CA TYR A 654 -11.73 5.37 22.69
C TYR A 654 -10.23 5.57 22.50
N HIS A 655 -9.62 4.60 21.85
CA HIS A 655 -8.22 4.59 21.43
C HIS A 655 -8.13 4.73 19.92
N ARG A 656 -8.57 5.89 19.41
CA ARG A 656 -8.45 6.22 17.98
C ARG A 656 -6.98 6.30 17.59
N PHE A 657 -6.58 5.58 16.55
CA PHE A 657 -5.19 5.46 16.13
C PHE A 657 -4.54 6.83 15.85
N TRP A 658 -5.26 7.71 15.16
CA TRP A 658 -4.81 9.07 14.86
C TRP A 658 -4.62 9.91 16.13
N ALA A 659 -5.51 9.77 17.12
CA ALA A 659 -5.47 10.54 18.35
C ALA A 659 -4.28 10.13 19.24
N GLN A 660 -4.00 8.83 19.32
CA GLN A 660 -2.82 8.31 20.01
C GLN A 660 -1.54 8.80 19.36
N THR A 661 -1.53 8.85 18.02
CA THR A 661 -0.41 9.37 17.24
C THR A 661 -0.22 10.89 17.43
N ALA A 662 -1.30 11.67 17.49
CA ALA A 662 -1.24 13.11 17.74
C ALA A 662 -0.61 13.42 19.11
N ILE A 663 -0.97 12.67 20.16
CA ILE A 663 -0.33 12.76 21.47
C ILE A 663 1.14 12.36 21.40
N ALA A 664 1.46 11.23 20.77
CA ALA A 664 2.84 10.80 20.59
C ALA A 664 3.67 11.88 19.87
N GLY A 665 3.12 12.48 18.82
CA GLY A 665 3.75 13.57 18.08
C GLY A 665 3.97 14.82 18.90
N ALA A 666 3.01 15.21 19.74
CA ALA A 666 3.17 16.36 20.63
C ALA A 666 4.29 16.15 21.67
N LEU A 667 4.41 14.92 22.21
CA LEU A 667 5.48 14.56 23.14
C LEU A 667 6.85 14.61 22.45
N ALA A 668 6.97 13.99 21.26
CA ALA A 668 8.21 14.00 20.49
C ALA A 668 8.62 15.42 20.04
N ASP A 669 7.66 16.23 19.60
CA ASP A 669 7.91 17.62 19.20
C ASP A 669 8.34 18.48 20.39
N TYR A 670 7.75 18.29 21.59
CA TYR A 670 8.22 19.00 22.78
C TYR A 670 9.68 18.65 23.08
N ALA A 671 9.99 17.34 23.11
CA ALA A 671 11.35 16.87 23.39
C ALA A 671 12.37 17.48 22.42
N ARG A 672 12.09 17.38 21.11
CA ARG A 672 13.00 17.85 20.07
C ARG A 672 13.17 19.37 20.04
N LEU A 673 12.12 20.14 20.35
CA LEU A 673 12.12 21.60 20.18
C LEU A 673 12.56 22.35 21.44
N PHE A 674 12.39 21.77 22.63
CA PHE A 674 12.54 22.50 23.89
C PHE A 674 13.29 21.78 25.00
N ASP A 675 13.52 20.45 24.92
CA ASP A 675 14.42 19.83 25.86
C ASP A 675 15.85 20.25 25.49
N ASP A 676 16.55 20.89 26.42
CA ASP A 676 17.90 21.46 26.23
C ASP A 676 19.01 20.41 26.35
N GLY A 677 18.65 19.12 26.35
CA GLY A 677 19.57 18.03 26.63
C GLY A 677 20.15 18.06 28.05
N THR A 678 19.69 18.95 28.94
CA THR A 678 20.12 18.96 30.35
C THR A 678 19.24 18.03 31.16
N THR A 679 19.43 16.73 30.93
CA THR A 679 19.14 15.77 31.99
C THR A 679 20.41 15.56 32.78
N THR A 680 20.29 15.52 34.11
CA THR A 680 21.28 14.81 34.92
C THR A 680 21.40 13.41 34.33
N PRO A 681 22.61 12.93 33.97
CA PRO A 681 22.77 11.57 33.47
C PRO A 681 22.03 10.63 34.40
N ASP A 682 21.15 9.81 33.84
CA ASP A 682 20.55 8.75 34.62
C ASP A 682 21.68 7.86 35.13
N THR A 683 21.83 7.85 36.46
CA THR A 683 22.82 7.05 37.18
C THR A 683 22.15 6.04 38.09
N THR A 684 20.81 5.97 38.06
CA THR A 684 20.02 5.06 38.87
C THR A 684 19.95 3.74 38.13
N PRO A 685 20.50 2.64 38.65
CA PRO A 685 20.32 1.35 38.02
C PRO A 685 18.88 0.85 38.21
N PRO A 686 18.33 0.08 37.26
CA PRO A 686 17.07 -0.62 37.44
C PRO A 686 16.99 -1.40 38.74
N SER A 687 15.76 -1.62 39.20
CA SER A 687 15.52 -2.60 40.25
C SER A 687 16.02 -3.99 39.85
N VAL A 688 16.55 -4.73 40.83
CA VAL A 688 17.08 -6.08 40.62
C VAL A 688 15.95 -7.00 40.15
N PRO A 689 16.13 -7.77 39.05
CA PRO A 689 15.15 -8.77 38.64
C PRO A 689 14.84 -9.74 39.78
N THR A 690 13.56 -10.03 40.01
CA THR A 690 13.13 -10.96 41.08
C THR A 690 12.28 -12.10 40.52
N GLY A 691 11.97 -13.09 41.37
CA GLY A 691 11.08 -14.19 40.98
C GLY A 691 11.65 -15.08 39.86
N LEU A 692 12.97 -15.26 39.81
CA LEU A 692 13.59 -16.16 38.84
C LEU A 692 13.07 -17.58 39.05
N GLN A 693 12.56 -18.18 37.99
CA GLN A 693 12.05 -19.54 38.01
C GLN A 693 12.43 -20.29 36.73
N ALA A 694 12.66 -21.59 36.88
CA ALA A 694 12.90 -22.49 35.77
C ALA A 694 11.55 -22.84 35.11
N GLY A 695 11.47 -22.65 33.80
CA GLY A 695 10.37 -23.11 32.96
C GLY A 695 10.63 -24.53 32.46
N LEU A 696 10.65 -24.70 31.14
CA LEU A 696 11.01 -25.98 30.53
C LEU A 696 12.48 -26.30 30.79
N VAL A 697 12.75 -27.47 31.39
CA VAL A 697 14.11 -28.01 31.58
C VAL A 697 14.17 -29.42 31.02
N THR A 698 15.08 -29.64 30.08
CA THR A 698 15.37 -30.96 29.49
C THR A 698 16.81 -31.38 29.82
N SER A 699 17.31 -32.41 29.16
CA SER A 699 18.72 -32.81 29.27
C SER A 699 19.68 -31.83 28.56
N THR A 700 19.20 -30.99 27.64
CA THR A 700 20.05 -30.09 26.83
C THR A 700 19.56 -28.65 26.70
N GLU A 701 18.45 -28.28 27.34
CA GLU A 701 17.95 -26.91 27.37
C GLU A 701 17.36 -26.54 28.74
N ALA A 702 17.38 -25.25 29.02
CA ALA A 702 16.71 -24.65 30.17
C ALA A 702 16.12 -23.29 29.77
N THR A 703 14.83 -23.09 30.09
CA THR A 703 14.17 -21.79 30.03
C THR A 703 14.14 -21.17 31.42
N ILE A 704 14.51 -19.89 31.50
CA ILE A 704 14.52 -19.10 32.73
C ILE A 704 13.54 -17.94 32.52
N SER A 705 12.69 -17.67 33.49
CA SER A 705 11.79 -16.51 33.48
C SER A 705 11.91 -15.74 34.79
N TRP A 706 11.54 -14.46 34.79
CA TRP A 706 11.62 -13.57 35.95
C TRP A 706 10.48 -12.56 35.97
N THR A 707 10.36 -11.82 37.07
CA THR A 707 9.45 -10.67 37.20
C THR A 707 10.11 -9.43 36.60
N ALA A 708 9.33 -8.61 35.90
CA ALA A 708 9.83 -7.37 35.29
C ALA A 708 10.43 -6.43 36.35
N SER A 709 11.61 -5.91 36.07
CA SER A 709 12.22 -4.82 36.83
C SER A 709 11.52 -3.49 36.49
N THR A 710 11.43 -2.61 37.48
CA THR A 710 11.09 -1.20 37.33
C THR A 710 12.34 -0.33 37.33
N ASP A 711 12.23 0.85 36.75
CA ASP A 711 13.29 1.86 36.68
C ASP A 711 12.67 3.26 36.63
N ASP A 712 13.44 4.30 36.97
CA ASP A 712 12.95 5.69 36.96
C ASP A 712 12.88 6.29 35.54
N THR A 713 13.71 5.79 34.60
CA THR A 713 13.55 6.03 33.16
C THR A 713 12.90 4.85 32.45
N ARG A 714 13.63 3.75 32.22
CA ARG A 714 13.14 2.53 31.55
C ARG A 714 14.17 1.40 31.57
N VAL A 715 13.72 0.20 31.94
CA VAL A 715 14.48 -1.05 31.69
C VAL A 715 14.53 -1.37 30.19
N ALA A 716 15.71 -1.32 29.58
CA ALA A 716 15.91 -1.57 28.16
C ALA A 716 16.11 -3.07 27.84
N SER A 717 16.78 -3.81 28.72
CA SER A 717 17.03 -5.24 28.51
C SER A 717 17.41 -5.98 29.80
N TYR A 718 17.55 -7.29 29.70
CA TYR A 718 18.02 -8.18 30.75
C TYR A 718 19.20 -9.01 30.25
N ASP A 719 20.32 -8.94 30.93
CA ASP A 719 21.49 -9.76 30.68
C ASP A 719 21.42 -11.04 31.50
N VAL A 720 21.47 -12.18 30.83
CA VAL A 720 21.38 -13.50 31.45
C VAL A 720 22.77 -14.13 31.51
N TYR A 721 23.16 -14.51 32.71
CA TYR A 721 24.46 -15.11 33.01
C TYR A 721 24.28 -16.54 33.50
N ARG A 722 25.14 -17.43 33.01
CA ARG A 722 25.35 -18.76 33.56
C ARG A 722 26.71 -18.78 34.27
N GLY A 723 26.69 -18.85 35.59
CA GLY A 723 27.86 -18.55 36.41
C GLY A 723 28.31 -17.10 36.16
N SER A 724 29.57 -16.91 35.76
CA SER A 724 30.11 -15.59 35.38
C SER A 724 30.02 -15.29 33.88
N THR A 725 29.56 -16.23 33.05
CA THR A 725 29.52 -16.07 31.59
C THR A 725 28.16 -15.57 31.15
N LYS A 726 28.12 -14.44 30.44
CA LYS A 726 26.90 -13.95 29.79
C LYS A 726 26.54 -14.92 28.66
N VAL A 727 25.35 -15.50 28.72
CA VAL A 727 24.86 -16.50 27.74
C VAL A 727 23.86 -15.90 26.76
N GLY A 728 23.30 -14.73 27.07
CA GLY A 728 22.47 -13.96 26.16
C GLY A 728 21.89 -12.72 26.83
N SER A 729 21.09 -11.98 26.07
CA SER A 729 20.26 -10.87 26.55
C SER A 729 18.82 -11.08 26.09
N SER A 730 17.86 -10.56 26.85
CA SER A 730 16.43 -10.59 26.51
C SER A 730 15.79 -9.24 26.75
N THR A 731 14.90 -8.80 25.86
CA THR A 731 14.05 -7.61 26.05
C THR A 731 12.72 -7.95 26.71
N THR A 732 12.45 -9.25 26.91
CA THR A 732 11.28 -9.77 27.62
C THR A 732 11.73 -10.43 28.93
N THR A 733 10.79 -10.87 29.76
CA THR A 733 11.10 -11.48 31.06
C THR A 733 11.37 -12.99 31.01
N SER A 734 11.88 -13.48 29.88
CA SER A 734 12.29 -14.89 29.72
C SER A 734 13.46 -15.08 28.76
N PHE A 735 14.20 -16.17 28.92
CA PHE A 735 15.31 -16.58 28.06
C PHE A 735 15.49 -18.11 28.05
N THR A 736 15.70 -18.70 26.87
CA THR A 736 15.97 -20.14 26.72
C THR A 736 17.40 -20.36 26.25
N GLU A 737 18.15 -21.15 27.02
CA GLU A 737 19.49 -21.59 26.64
C GLU A 737 19.47 -23.05 26.15
N THR A 738 20.07 -23.30 24.99
CA THR A 738 20.19 -24.63 24.36
C THR A 738 21.63 -25.13 24.35
N GLY A 739 21.83 -26.44 24.21
CA GLY A 739 23.16 -27.06 24.10
C GLY A 739 23.84 -27.34 25.45
N LEU A 740 23.05 -27.45 26.52
CA LEU A 740 23.52 -27.76 27.86
C LEU A 740 23.88 -29.24 28.01
N THR A 741 24.78 -29.55 28.96
CA THR A 741 25.18 -30.92 29.30
C THR A 741 24.12 -31.56 30.20
N PRO A 742 23.71 -32.82 29.98
CA PRO A 742 22.78 -33.53 30.86
C PRO A 742 23.33 -33.72 32.28
N SER A 743 22.43 -33.95 33.25
CA SER A 743 22.76 -34.14 34.69
C SER A 743 23.64 -33.04 35.30
N THR A 744 23.65 -31.84 34.71
CA THR A 744 24.59 -30.79 35.09
C THR A 744 23.85 -29.65 35.75
N ALA A 745 24.31 -29.27 36.94
CA ALA A 745 23.79 -28.09 37.63
C ALA A 745 24.37 -26.83 37.00
N TYR A 746 23.48 -25.96 36.53
CA TYR A 746 23.79 -24.61 36.08
C TYR A 746 23.21 -23.60 37.06
N SER A 747 23.87 -22.46 37.17
CA SER A 747 23.44 -21.37 38.05
C SER A 747 23.22 -20.14 37.19
N TYR A 748 21.98 -19.64 37.15
CA TYR A 748 21.60 -18.48 36.36
C TYR A 748 21.41 -17.26 37.23
N THR A 749 21.92 -16.12 36.78
CA THR A 749 21.59 -14.80 37.33
C THR A 749 21.22 -13.87 36.20
N VAL A 750 20.24 -13.02 36.43
CA VAL A 750 19.79 -11.98 35.50
C VAL A 750 20.07 -10.61 36.08
N ARG A 751 20.53 -9.68 35.23
CA ARG A 751 20.66 -8.24 35.52
C ARG A 751 19.79 -7.47 34.55
N ALA A 752 18.94 -6.58 35.06
CA ALA A 752 18.30 -5.55 34.24
C ALA A 752 19.32 -4.46 33.88
N VAL A 753 19.19 -3.95 32.65
CA VAL A 753 19.97 -2.86 32.07
C VAL A 753 18.98 -1.81 31.58
N ASP A 754 19.17 -0.55 31.96
CA ASP A 754 18.34 0.55 31.47
C ASP A 754 18.81 1.09 30.11
N ALA A 755 18.17 2.17 29.66
CA ALA A 755 18.56 2.85 28.43
C ALA A 755 19.89 3.60 28.53
N ALA A 756 20.26 4.10 29.72
CA ALA A 756 21.52 4.80 29.97
C ALA A 756 22.74 3.86 30.14
N GLY A 757 22.50 2.55 30.19
CA GLY A 757 23.51 1.53 30.40
C GLY A 757 23.81 1.25 31.88
N ASN A 758 23.04 1.78 32.82
CA ASN A 758 23.17 1.36 34.21
C ASN A 758 22.64 -0.06 34.36
N VAL A 759 23.40 -0.85 35.12
CA VAL A 759 23.15 -2.27 35.29
C VAL A 759 22.79 -2.50 36.75
N SER A 760 21.60 -3.05 36.96
CA SER A 760 21.17 -3.52 38.28
C SER A 760 22.17 -4.52 38.89
N ALA A 761 22.11 -4.69 40.21
CA ALA A 761 22.77 -5.84 40.83
C ALA A 761 22.21 -7.15 40.26
N ALA A 762 23.02 -8.20 40.27
CA ALA A 762 22.55 -9.53 39.87
C ALA A 762 21.42 -9.98 40.79
N SER A 763 20.37 -10.53 40.19
CA SER A 763 19.35 -11.29 40.92
C SER A 763 19.97 -12.43 41.73
N SER A 764 19.19 -12.92 42.70
CA SER A 764 19.53 -14.17 43.40
C SER A 764 19.70 -15.31 42.40
N ALA A 765 20.79 -16.06 42.53
CA ALA A 765 21.09 -17.15 41.63
C ALA A 765 20.00 -18.23 41.64
N LEU A 766 19.51 -18.57 40.46
CA LEU A 766 18.63 -19.72 40.23
C LEU A 766 19.47 -20.93 39.85
N ALA A 767 19.45 -21.96 40.70
CA ALA A 767 20.02 -23.25 40.35
C ALA A 767 19.05 -24.02 39.43
N VAL A 768 19.53 -24.40 38.26
CA VAL A 768 18.81 -25.25 37.31
C VAL A 768 19.67 -26.45 36.99
N THR A 769 19.25 -27.64 37.42
CA THR A 769 19.90 -28.89 37.03
C THR A 769 19.21 -29.42 35.79
N THR A 770 19.94 -29.49 34.67
CA THR A 770 19.44 -30.19 33.49
C THR A 770 19.11 -31.61 33.89
N LYS A 771 18.04 -32.14 33.31
CA LYS A 771 17.64 -33.52 33.59
C LYS A 771 18.78 -34.43 33.20
N ALA A 772 18.93 -35.54 33.92
CA ALA A 772 19.77 -36.61 33.44
C ALA A 772 19.30 -36.99 32.03
N THR A 773 20.24 -37.33 31.15
CA THR A 773 19.88 -38.15 30.01
C THR A 773 19.15 -39.35 30.62
N PRO A 774 17.88 -39.61 30.28
CA PRO A 774 17.20 -40.77 30.81
C PRO A 774 18.12 -41.97 30.59
N SER A 775 18.44 -42.73 31.64
CA SER A 775 19.11 -44.02 31.49
C SER A 775 18.08 -44.99 30.93
N ASP A 776 17.74 -44.74 29.68
CA ASP A 776 17.04 -45.69 28.88
C ASP A 776 18.06 -46.74 28.48
N THR A 777 17.85 -47.96 28.99
CA THR A 777 18.62 -49.17 28.59
C THR A 777 17.73 -50.12 27.80
N THR A 778 16.51 -49.71 27.49
CA THR A 778 15.50 -50.55 26.86
C THR A 778 15.43 -50.18 25.40
N ALA A 779 15.94 -51.05 24.54
CA ALA A 779 15.84 -50.84 23.11
C ALA A 779 14.38 -50.65 22.65
N PRO A 780 14.11 -49.77 21.66
CA PRO A 780 12.77 -49.59 21.11
C PRO A 780 12.15 -50.88 20.60
N SER A 781 10.82 -50.90 20.47
CA SER A 781 10.13 -52.03 19.83
C SER A 781 10.68 -52.29 18.43
N VAL A 782 10.85 -53.56 18.05
CA VAL A 782 11.37 -53.93 16.73
C VAL A 782 10.41 -53.43 15.63
N PRO A 783 10.86 -52.65 14.64
CA PRO A 783 10.02 -52.24 13.52
C PRO A 783 9.53 -53.45 12.74
N SER A 784 8.28 -53.43 12.26
CA SER A 784 7.80 -54.44 11.32
C SER A 784 7.67 -53.83 9.94
N ILE A 785 8.38 -54.35 8.94
CA ILE A 785 8.23 -53.92 7.55
C ILE A 785 6.80 -54.29 7.09
N LEU A 786 6.02 -53.26 6.78
CA LEU A 786 4.60 -53.39 6.41
C LEU A 786 4.44 -53.60 4.91
N SER A 787 5.30 -52.95 4.12
CA SER A 787 5.28 -53.06 2.67
C SER A 787 6.62 -52.67 2.09
N SER A 788 6.91 -53.22 0.92
CA SER A 788 8.07 -52.84 0.12
C SER A 788 7.63 -52.64 -1.31
N ALA A 789 8.10 -51.57 -1.94
CA ALA A 789 7.93 -51.30 -3.36
C ALA A 789 9.31 -51.30 -4.02
N SER A 790 9.41 -51.86 -5.22
CA SER A 790 10.64 -51.80 -6.00
C SER A 790 10.40 -51.15 -7.36
N THR A 791 11.43 -50.46 -7.84
CA THR A 791 11.60 -50.04 -9.23
C THR A 791 12.69 -50.91 -9.86
N THR A 792 13.13 -50.55 -11.07
CA THR A 792 14.26 -51.20 -11.73
C THR A 792 15.60 -50.93 -11.03
N ASN A 793 15.76 -49.80 -10.32
CA ASN A 793 17.03 -49.42 -9.69
C ASN A 793 16.92 -48.91 -8.25
N SER A 794 15.75 -49.04 -7.64
CA SER A 794 15.53 -48.65 -6.24
C SER A 794 14.55 -49.58 -5.53
N VAL A 795 14.68 -49.64 -4.22
CA VAL A 795 13.73 -50.32 -3.33
C VAL A 795 13.35 -49.34 -2.23
N THR A 796 12.05 -49.15 -2.05
CA THR A 796 11.47 -48.42 -0.92
C THR A 796 10.89 -49.44 0.07
N VAL A 797 11.33 -49.37 1.32
CA VAL A 797 10.74 -50.15 2.41
C VAL A 797 10.02 -49.22 3.37
N VAL A 798 8.81 -49.63 3.76
CA VAL A 798 7.94 -48.92 4.72
C VAL A 798 7.69 -49.85 5.89
N TRP A 799 7.82 -49.33 7.10
CA TRP A 799 7.63 -50.10 8.33
C TRP A 799 6.67 -49.41 9.29
N SER A 800 6.22 -50.17 10.28
CA SER A 800 5.41 -49.65 11.39
C SER A 800 6.28 -48.78 12.29
N ALA A 801 5.68 -47.71 12.83
CA ALA A 801 6.34 -46.90 13.82
C ALA A 801 6.69 -47.75 15.05
N SER A 802 7.95 -47.76 15.45
CA SER A 802 8.40 -48.30 16.72
C SER A 802 7.99 -47.37 17.86
N THR A 803 7.72 -47.96 19.01
CA THR A 803 7.42 -47.25 20.24
C THR A 803 8.56 -47.47 21.23
N ASP A 804 8.86 -46.44 22.01
CA ASP A 804 9.77 -46.48 23.15
C ASP A 804 8.98 -46.15 24.43
N ASN A 805 8.09 -47.07 24.80
CA ASN A 805 7.05 -46.87 25.80
C ASN A 805 7.52 -47.21 27.22
N THR A 806 8.68 -47.87 27.36
CA THR A 806 9.23 -48.30 28.67
C THR A 806 10.62 -47.72 28.96
N GLY A 807 11.36 -47.28 27.94
CA GLY A 807 12.70 -46.71 28.05
C GLY A 807 12.71 -45.20 28.29
N GLY A 808 11.83 -44.49 27.60
CA GLY A 808 11.49 -43.09 27.88
C GLY A 808 12.50 -42.06 27.38
N SER A 809 13.52 -42.45 26.60
CA SER A 809 14.39 -41.49 25.92
C SER A 809 13.79 -40.96 24.61
N GLY A 810 12.77 -41.64 24.09
CA GLY A 810 12.08 -41.28 22.87
C GLY A 810 12.80 -41.83 21.64
N LEU A 811 12.04 -42.07 20.57
CA LEU A 811 12.56 -42.65 19.35
C LEU A 811 13.41 -41.62 18.58
N ALA A 812 14.70 -41.90 18.37
CA ALA A 812 15.61 -41.04 17.60
C ALA A 812 15.62 -41.34 16.09
N GLY A 813 15.09 -42.49 15.68
CA GLY A 813 14.88 -42.85 14.27
C GLY A 813 15.18 -44.32 13.98
N TYR A 814 15.53 -44.61 12.74
CA TYR A 814 15.71 -45.97 12.23
C TYR A 814 16.99 -46.09 11.40
N ASP A 815 17.64 -47.24 11.51
CA ASP A 815 18.78 -47.67 10.71
C ASP A 815 18.31 -48.75 9.73
N VAL A 816 18.53 -48.52 8.43
CA VAL A 816 18.09 -49.40 7.35
C VAL A 816 19.28 -50.15 6.78
N TYR A 817 19.16 -51.46 6.70
CA TYR A 817 20.23 -52.36 6.25
C TYR A 817 19.84 -53.06 4.96
N ARG A 818 20.77 -53.11 4.00
CA ARG A 818 20.74 -53.97 2.82
C ARG A 818 21.72 -55.11 3.04
N GLY A 819 21.21 -56.33 3.26
CA GLY A 819 22.00 -57.43 3.79
C GLY A 819 22.57 -57.07 5.17
N THR A 820 23.89 -57.12 5.32
CA THR A 820 24.60 -56.72 6.55
C THR A 820 25.07 -55.27 6.55
N SER A 821 24.94 -54.56 5.43
CA SER A 821 25.46 -53.20 5.26
C SER A 821 24.37 -52.16 5.54
N ARG A 822 24.65 -51.18 6.42
CA ARG A 822 23.74 -50.06 6.64
C ARG A 822 23.75 -49.15 5.41
N VAL A 823 22.59 -48.96 4.79
CA VAL A 823 22.42 -48.14 3.58
C VAL A 823 21.83 -46.78 3.86
N GLY A 824 21.23 -46.56 5.04
CA GLY A 824 20.79 -45.24 5.45
C GLY A 824 20.24 -45.17 6.86
N GLN A 825 19.97 -43.94 7.29
CA GLN A 825 19.32 -43.60 8.55
C GLN A 825 18.21 -42.58 8.27
N THR A 826 17.09 -42.68 8.96
CA THR A 826 15.94 -41.77 8.79
C THR A 826 15.18 -41.63 10.11
N THR A 827 14.49 -40.51 10.31
CA THR A 827 13.56 -40.31 11.44
C THR A 827 12.12 -40.72 11.08
N GLY A 828 11.81 -40.84 9.78
CA GLY A 828 10.52 -41.32 9.29
C GLY A 828 10.43 -42.85 9.19
N THR A 829 9.25 -43.38 8.89
CA THR A 829 8.97 -44.82 8.78
C THR A 829 9.07 -45.37 7.35
N THR A 830 9.83 -44.69 6.50
CA THR A 830 10.06 -45.06 5.09
C THR A 830 11.48 -44.69 4.67
N PHE A 831 12.08 -45.52 3.82
CA PHE A 831 13.39 -45.27 3.24
C PHE A 831 13.50 -45.89 1.85
N THR A 832 14.11 -45.13 0.93
CA THR A 832 14.35 -45.56 -0.46
C THR A 832 15.84 -45.71 -0.70
N ASP A 833 16.27 -46.94 -0.96
CA ASP A 833 17.64 -47.26 -1.39
C ASP A 833 17.71 -47.23 -2.92
N THR A 834 18.66 -46.48 -3.48
CA THR A 834 18.78 -46.17 -4.91
C THR A 834 20.11 -46.63 -5.48
N GLY A 835 20.21 -46.80 -6.80
CA GLY A 835 21.44 -47.26 -7.47
C GLY A 835 21.62 -48.78 -7.40
N LEU A 836 20.52 -49.51 -7.25
CA LEU A 836 20.47 -50.96 -7.23
C LEU A 836 20.48 -51.53 -8.66
N THR A 837 21.02 -52.73 -8.80
CA THR A 837 20.99 -53.47 -10.06
C THR A 837 19.59 -54.00 -10.33
N ALA A 838 19.11 -53.91 -11.58
CA ALA A 838 17.81 -54.44 -11.98
C ALA A 838 17.74 -55.97 -11.84
N ALA A 839 16.52 -56.52 -11.76
CA ALA A 839 16.24 -57.96 -11.61
C ALA A 839 17.02 -58.66 -10.48
N THR A 840 17.45 -57.91 -9.45
CA THR A 840 18.33 -58.40 -8.39
C THR A 840 17.60 -58.42 -7.06
N ALA A 841 17.67 -59.54 -6.35
CA ALA A 841 17.09 -59.70 -5.04
C ALA A 841 17.97 -59.03 -3.97
N TYR A 842 17.39 -58.10 -3.21
CA TYR A 842 18.03 -57.45 -2.07
C TYR A 842 17.23 -57.72 -0.80
N GLN A 843 17.92 -58.06 0.29
CA GLN A 843 17.29 -58.21 1.60
C GLN A 843 17.38 -56.93 2.40
N TYR A 844 16.25 -56.46 2.92
CA TYR A 844 16.19 -55.29 3.78
C TYR A 844 15.72 -55.65 5.19
N SER A 845 16.40 -55.10 6.19
CA SER A 845 15.96 -55.11 7.58
C SER A 845 16.12 -53.73 8.20
N VAL A 846 15.29 -53.43 9.18
CA VAL A 846 15.27 -52.12 9.85
C VAL A 846 15.42 -52.31 11.34
N ARG A 847 16.21 -51.45 11.98
CA ARG A 847 16.33 -51.35 13.43
C ARG A 847 15.88 -49.97 13.87
N ALA A 848 15.13 -49.88 14.96
CA ALA A 848 14.85 -48.61 15.62
C ALA A 848 15.97 -48.26 16.58
N ARG A 849 16.25 -46.96 16.72
CA ARG A 849 17.17 -46.42 17.72
C ARG A 849 16.49 -45.34 18.54
N ASP A 850 16.74 -45.33 19.84
CA ASP A 850 16.27 -44.26 20.72
C ASP A 850 17.33 -43.16 20.89
N VAL A 851 16.98 -42.10 21.62
CA VAL A 851 17.86 -40.95 21.89
C VAL A 851 19.00 -41.33 22.85
N ALA A 852 18.84 -42.38 23.67
CA ALA A 852 19.90 -42.90 24.52
C ALA A 852 20.91 -43.81 23.78
N GLY A 853 20.62 -44.17 22.54
CA GLY A 853 21.49 -44.97 21.67
C GLY A 853 21.26 -46.48 21.77
N ASN A 854 20.19 -46.96 22.42
CA ASN A 854 19.83 -48.37 22.35
C ASN A 854 19.23 -48.66 20.98
N VAL A 855 19.55 -49.84 20.45
CA VAL A 855 19.14 -50.26 19.11
C VAL A 855 18.32 -51.53 19.23
N SER A 856 17.13 -51.54 18.63
CA SER A 856 16.26 -52.72 18.61
C SER A 856 16.95 -53.90 17.91
N ALA A 857 16.43 -55.11 18.14
CA ALA A 857 16.72 -56.20 17.20
C ALA A 857 16.28 -55.81 15.77
N ALA A 858 16.89 -56.43 14.77
CA ALA A 858 16.48 -56.21 13.38
C ALA A 858 15.06 -56.74 13.14
N SER A 859 14.28 -56.01 12.35
CA SER A 859 13.04 -56.54 11.78
C SER A 859 13.32 -57.86 11.07
N THR A 860 12.28 -58.69 10.92
CA THR A 860 12.36 -59.80 9.95
C THR A 860 12.74 -59.23 8.59
N ALA A 861 13.80 -59.78 7.99
CA ALA A 861 14.29 -59.29 6.71
C ALA A 861 13.28 -59.59 5.61
N VAL A 862 12.97 -58.60 4.77
CA VAL A 862 12.16 -58.80 3.57
C VAL A 862 13.09 -58.88 2.36
N THR A 863 12.91 -59.90 1.53
CA THR A 863 13.61 -59.98 0.23
C THR A 863 12.78 -59.24 -0.79
N VAL A 864 13.34 -58.18 -1.38
CA VAL A 864 12.72 -57.41 -2.45
C VAL A 864 13.58 -57.55 -3.69
N THR A 865 13.01 -58.09 -4.75
CA THR A 865 13.65 -58.11 -6.06
C THR A 865 13.35 -56.80 -6.76
N THR A 866 14.40 -56.06 -7.16
CA THR A 866 14.24 -54.94 -8.08
C THR A 866 13.55 -55.44 -9.34
N LYS A 867 12.64 -54.64 -9.87
CA LYS A 867 11.87 -55.03 -11.06
C LYS A 867 12.84 -55.36 -12.20
N SER A 868 12.48 -56.36 -12.99
CA SER A 868 13.19 -56.62 -14.23
C SER A 868 13.12 -55.37 -15.12
N ASP A 869 14.21 -55.08 -15.81
CA ASP A 869 14.27 -54.16 -16.95
C ASP A 869 13.23 -54.55 -18.03
N THR A 870 12.79 -55.81 -18.04
CA THR A 870 11.92 -56.38 -19.08
C THR A 870 10.47 -56.64 -18.66
N THR A 871 9.81 -55.61 -18.12
CA THR A 871 8.67 -55.09 -18.88
C THR A 871 8.99 -53.63 -19.12
N PRO A 872 9.63 -53.28 -20.24
CA PRO A 872 9.78 -51.88 -20.57
C PRO A 872 8.36 -51.35 -20.62
N ASP A 873 8.09 -50.25 -19.92
CA ASP A 873 7.04 -49.40 -20.42
C ASP A 873 7.43 -49.14 -21.88
N THR A 874 6.67 -49.70 -22.83
CA THR A 874 6.84 -49.46 -24.27
C THR A 874 5.78 -48.50 -24.76
N THR A 875 4.93 -48.00 -23.87
CA THR A 875 3.77 -47.18 -24.23
C THR A 875 4.19 -45.73 -24.13
N ALA A 876 4.50 -45.12 -25.28
CA ALA A 876 4.82 -43.70 -25.30
C ALA A 876 3.68 -42.84 -24.69
N PRO A 877 3.99 -41.73 -24.00
CA PRO A 877 2.97 -40.82 -23.49
C PRO A 877 2.03 -40.31 -24.57
N SER A 878 0.87 -39.81 -24.16
CA SER A 878 -0.05 -39.14 -25.08
C SER A 878 0.63 -37.96 -25.78
N VAL A 879 0.39 -37.79 -27.08
CA VAL A 879 0.94 -36.66 -27.85
C VAL A 879 0.51 -35.33 -27.22
N PRO A 880 1.44 -34.38 -26.97
CA PRO A 880 1.09 -33.05 -26.50
C PRO A 880 0.10 -32.37 -27.44
N THR A 881 -1.00 -31.85 -26.90
CA THR A 881 -2.04 -31.14 -27.66
C THR A 881 -2.08 -29.67 -27.27
N GLY A 882 -2.72 -28.82 -28.08
CA GLY A 882 -2.90 -27.41 -27.75
C GLY A 882 -1.60 -26.59 -27.74
N LEU A 883 -0.57 -27.01 -28.50
CA LEU A 883 0.67 -26.25 -28.63
C LEU A 883 0.37 -24.86 -29.22
N THR A 884 0.63 -23.83 -28.42
CA THR A 884 0.42 -22.42 -28.78
C THR A 884 1.61 -21.58 -28.32
N ALA A 885 1.84 -20.45 -28.99
CA ALA A 885 2.82 -19.47 -28.55
C ALA A 885 2.09 -18.40 -27.72
N THR A 886 2.41 -18.31 -26.44
CA THR A 886 1.80 -17.34 -25.52
C THR A 886 2.52 -16.00 -25.52
N THR A 887 3.82 -16.00 -25.83
CA THR A 887 4.60 -14.77 -26.01
C THR A 887 5.55 -14.94 -27.19
N VAL A 888 5.51 -13.99 -28.13
CA VAL A 888 6.41 -13.94 -29.28
C VAL A 888 7.22 -12.66 -29.18
N GLY A 889 8.52 -12.79 -28.93
CA GLY A 889 9.51 -11.73 -28.93
C GLY A 889 10.29 -11.67 -30.25
N GLU A 890 11.28 -10.78 -30.31
CA GLU A 890 12.17 -10.65 -31.47
C GLU A 890 13.18 -11.80 -31.56
N THR A 891 13.73 -12.21 -30.42
CA THR A 891 14.74 -13.30 -30.34
C THR A 891 14.30 -14.44 -29.45
N SER A 892 13.02 -14.50 -29.08
CA SER A 892 12.49 -15.55 -28.23
C SER A 892 11.02 -15.85 -28.51
N VAL A 893 10.62 -17.09 -28.25
CA VAL A 893 9.23 -17.55 -28.32
C VAL A 893 8.95 -18.39 -27.09
N THR A 894 7.91 -18.03 -26.34
CA THR A 894 7.38 -18.84 -25.25
C THR A 894 6.20 -19.66 -25.75
N LEU A 895 6.32 -20.97 -25.59
CA LEU A 895 5.37 -21.99 -26.00
C LEU A 895 4.69 -22.58 -24.79
N THR A 896 3.40 -22.88 -24.91
CA THR A 896 2.64 -23.67 -23.92
C THR A 896 1.81 -24.73 -24.62
N TRP A 897 1.54 -25.83 -23.92
CA TRP A 897 0.71 -26.93 -24.42
C TRP A 897 -0.03 -27.60 -23.26
N ASN A 898 -1.00 -28.45 -23.60
CA ASN A 898 -1.71 -29.25 -22.60
C ASN A 898 -0.80 -30.37 -22.08
N ALA A 899 -0.91 -30.66 -20.78
CA ALA A 899 -0.15 -31.73 -20.16
C ALA A 899 -0.47 -33.10 -20.81
N SER A 900 0.53 -33.96 -20.92
CA SER A 900 0.41 -35.30 -21.48
C SER A 900 0.24 -36.29 -20.34
N THR A 901 -0.45 -37.40 -20.59
CA THR A 901 -0.58 -38.49 -19.64
C THR A 901 0.22 -39.69 -20.12
N ASP A 902 0.90 -40.37 -19.20
CA ASP A 902 1.46 -41.69 -19.45
C ASP A 902 0.59 -42.75 -18.77
N THR A 903 0.20 -43.77 -19.53
CA THR A 903 -0.62 -44.89 -19.06
C THR A 903 0.17 -46.21 -19.04
N GLY A 904 1.41 -46.20 -19.53
CA GLY A 904 2.33 -47.34 -19.50
C GLY A 904 2.97 -47.56 -18.13
N GLY A 905 2.91 -46.55 -17.26
CA GLY A 905 3.14 -46.68 -15.82
C GLY A 905 4.55 -46.29 -15.38
N SER A 906 5.41 -45.84 -16.30
CA SER A 906 6.69 -45.22 -15.93
C SER A 906 6.53 -43.75 -15.52
N GLY A 907 5.42 -43.12 -15.90
CA GLY A 907 5.10 -41.74 -15.56
C GLY A 907 5.79 -40.74 -16.49
N LEU A 908 5.19 -39.56 -16.64
CA LEU A 908 5.72 -38.52 -17.51
C LEU A 908 7.03 -37.94 -16.95
N ALA A 909 8.12 -38.00 -17.70
CA ALA A 909 9.42 -37.40 -17.34
C ALA A 909 9.58 -35.95 -17.81
N GLY A 910 8.76 -35.52 -18.77
CA GLY A 910 8.76 -34.16 -19.31
C GLY A 910 8.52 -34.14 -20.81
N TYR A 911 9.04 -33.11 -21.46
CA TYR A 911 8.82 -32.85 -22.88
C TYR A 911 10.13 -32.56 -23.58
N ASP A 912 10.17 -32.83 -24.87
CA ASP A 912 11.22 -32.45 -25.78
C ASP A 912 10.66 -31.46 -26.80
N VAL A 913 11.17 -30.24 -26.75
CA VAL A 913 10.74 -29.14 -27.63
C VAL A 913 11.71 -29.03 -28.78
N TYR A 914 11.19 -29.08 -30.00
CA TYR A 914 11.96 -29.01 -31.24
C TYR A 914 11.63 -27.74 -31.99
N ARG A 915 12.68 -27.03 -32.41
CA ARG A 915 12.64 -25.96 -33.41
C ARG A 915 13.14 -26.53 -34.73
N GLY A 916 12.23 -26.77 -35.66
CA GLY A 916 12.48 -27.58 -36.85
C GLY A 916 12.84 -29.01 -36.44
N THR A 917 14.01 -29.49 -36.84
CA THR A 917 14.56 -30.79 -36.43
C THR A 917 15.48 -30.71 -35.22
N THR A 918 15.82 -29.50 -34.77
CA THR A 918 16.76 -29.28 -33.66
C THR A 918 16.00 -29.26 -32.33
N LYS A 919 16.39 -30.12 -31.41
CA LYS A 919 15.88 -30.10 -30.04
C LYS A 919 16.44 -28.87 -29.31
N VAL A 920 15.56 -27.97 -28.88
CA VAL A 920 15.94 -26.70 -28.24
C VAL A 920 15.79 -26.72 -26.74
N GLY A 921 14.97 -27.61 -26.18
CA GLY A 921 14.78 -27.72 -24.74
C GLY A 921 14.15 -29.03 -24.29
N SER A 922 14.29 -29.36 -23.00
CA SER A 922 13.68 -30.54 -22.38
C SER A 922 12.95 -30.21 -21.07
N PRO A 923 11.93 -29.33 -21.08
CA PRO A 923 11.26 -28.91 -19.84
C PRO A 923 10.49 -30.06 -19.19
N THR A 924 10.35 -30.02 -17.87
CA THR A 924 9.48 -30.95 -17.11
C THR A 924 8.04 -30.47 -17.02
N SER A 925 7.80 -29.17 -17.27
CA SER A 925 6.48 -28.54 -17.28
C SER A 925 5.99 -28.28 -18.70
N ALA A 926 4.68 -28.10 -18.89
CA ALA A 926 4.06 -27.90 -20.21
C ALA A 926 4.21 -26.47 -20.77
N THR A 927 5.41 -25.89 -20.58
CA THR A 927 5.80 -24.56 -21.04
C THR A 927 7.30 -24.52 -21.33
N TYR A 928 7.71 -23.76 -22.34
CA TYR A 928 9.12 -23.55 -22.69
C TYR A 928 9.35 -22.23 -23.40
N THR A 929 10.39 -21.51 -23.00
CA THR A 929 10.87 -20.32 -23.73
C THR A 929 12.13 -20.67 -24.51
N ASP A 930 12.02 -20.67 -25.84
CA ASP A 930 13.18 -20.75 -26.72
C ASP A 930 13.73 -19.35 -26.96
N SER A 931 15.05 -19.17 -26.84
CA SER A 931 15.73 -17.87 -26.88
C SER A 931 16.94 -17.90 -27.81
N GLY A 932 17.44 -16.73 -28.23
CA GLY A 932 18.53 -16.64 -29.21
C GLY A 932 18.08 -16.89 -30.65
N LEU A 933 16.80 -16.66 -30.94
CA LEU A 933 16.21 -16.75 -32.27
C LEU A 933 16.57 -15.54 -33.12
N THR A 934 16.59 -15.73 -34.43
CA THR A 934 16.69 -14.64 -35.41
C THR A 934 15.34 -13.96 -35.52
N ALA A 935 15.33 -12.64 -35.49
CA ALA A 935 14.11 -11.86 -35.63
C ALA A 935 13.52 -11.94 -37.05
N ALA A 936 12.24 -11.61 -37.21
CA ALA A 936 11.47 -11.73 -38.46
C ALA A 936 11.48 -13.13 -39.10
N THR A 937 11.84 -14.18 -38.35
CA THR A 937 12.10 -15.50 -38.91
C THR A 937 11.00 -16.46 -38.47
N ALA A 938 10.42 -17.16 -39.44
CA ALA A 938 9.46 -18.22 -39.17
C ALA A 938 10.18 -19.45 -38.60
N TYR A 939 9.77 -19.86 -37.41
CA TYR A 939 10.22 -21.08 -36.76
C TYR A 939 9.05 -22.04 -36.61
N GLN A 940 9.30 -23.30 -36.95
CA GLN A 940 8.34 -24.38 -36.73
C GLN A 940 8.67 -25.06 -35.41
N TYR A 941 7.69 -25.16 -34.51
CA TYR A 941 7.83 -25.84 -33.25
C TYR A 941 6.98 -27.10 -33.19
N THR A 942 7.58 -28.17 -32.68
CA THR A 942 6.83 -29.37 -32.27
C THR A 942 7.28 -29.78 -30.88
N VAL A 943 6.36 -30.40 -30.14
CA VAL A 943 6.66 -30.92 -28.81
C VAL A 943 6.34 -32.41 -28.78
N ARG A 944 7.23 -33.18 -28.15
CA ARG A 944 7.00 -34.59 -27.84
C ARG A 944 7.03 -34.76 -26.33
N ALA A 945 6.16 -35.61 -25.81
CA ALA A 945 6.22 -36.03 -24.41
C ALA A 945 7.16 -37.22 -24.27
N ARG A 946 7.88 -37.28 -23.16
CA ARG A 946 8.76 -38.40 -22.81
C ARG A 946 8.43 -38.91 -21.42
N ASP A 947 8.38 -40.21 -21.27
CA ASP A 947 8.23 -40.84 -19.97
C ASP A 947 9.59 -41.17 -19.33
N VAL A 948 9.53 -41.69 -18.10
CA VAL A 948 10.72 -42.05 -17.31
C VAL A 948 11.40 -43.30 -17.87
N ALA A 949 10.67 -44.15 -18.62
CA ALA A 949 11.25 -45.29 -19.33
C ALA A 949 11.96 -44.90 -20.64
N GLY A 950 11.81 -43.66 -21.10
CA GLY A 950 12.46 -43.12 -22.29
C GLY A 950 11.66 -43.27 -23.57
N ASN A 951 10.39 -43.72 -23.52
CA ASN A 951 9.53 -43.67 -24.70
C ASN A 951 9.14 -42.23 -25.00
N VAL A 952 9.06 -41.92 -26.28
CA VAL A 952 8.76 -40.58 -26.76
C VAL A 952 7.52 -40.62 -27.63
N SER A 953 6.54 -39.77 -27.31
CA SER A 953 5.31 -39.65 -28.09
C SER A 953 5.62 -39.24 -29.55
N ALA A 954 4.64 -39.43 -30.43
CA ALA A 954 4.65 -38.69 -31.70
C ALA A 954 4.66 -37.17 -31.42
N ALA A 955 5.16 -36.41 -32.40
CA ALA A 955 5.17 -34.95 -32.31
C ALA A 955 3.75 -34.38 -32.32
N SER A 956 3.54 -33.32 -31.54
CA SER A 956 2.36 -32.47 -31.68
C SER A 956 2.21 -31.98 -33.11
N SER A 957 1.01 -31.49 -33.46
CA SER A 957 0.85 -30.68 -34.66
C SER A 957 1.86 -29.53 -34.64
N ALA A 958 2.53 -29.31 -35.77
CA ALA A 958 3.57 -28.30 -35.89
C ALA A 958 2.97 -26.89 -35.81
N LEU A 959 3.55 -26.06 -34.95
CA LEU A 959 3.18 -24.67 -34.79
C LEU A 959 4.23 -23.79 -35.49
N SER A 960 3.81 -23.11 -36.55
CA SER A 960 4.65 -22.10 -37.19
C SER A 960 4.49 -20.76 -36.46
N VAL A 961 5.57 -20.25 -35.89
CA VAL A 961 5.64 -18.96 -35.20
C VAL A 961 6.72 -18.12 -35.84
N THR A 962 6.33 -16.95 -36.36
CA THR A 962 7.30 -15.96 -36.84
C THR A 962 7.68 -15.06 -35.68
N THR A 963 8.96 -15.07 -35.28
CA THR A 963 9.48 -14.10 -34.32
C THR A 963 9.19 -12.71 -34.82
N LYS A 964 8.94 -11.77 -33.89
CA LYS A 964 8.71 -10.38 -34.27
C LYS A 964 9.89 -9.90 -35.09
N SER A 965 9.63 -9.07 -36.10
CA SER A 965 10.73 -8.43 -36.83
C SER A 965 11.57 -7.66 -35.83
N GLY A 966 12.88 -7.90 -35.87
CA GLY A 966 13.79 -7.19 -35.01
C GLY A 966 13.73 -5.73 -35.41
N GLN A 967 13.01 -4.92 -34.65
CA GLN A 967 13.34 -3.51 -34.64
C GLN A 967 14.64 -3.46 -33.86
N GLN A 968 15.77 -3.44 -34.57
CA GLN A 968 17.06 -3.21 -33.95
C GLN A 968 16.94 -1.93 -33.14
N THR A 969 16.73 -1.99 -31.83
CA THR A 969 16.98 -0.85 -30.95
C THR A 969 18.50 -0.76 -30.76
N GLY A 970 19.20 -0.43 -31.84
CA GLY A 970 20.54 0.10 -31.73
C GLY A 970 20.41 1.54 -31.30
N SER A 971 20.87 1.90 -30.11
CA SER A 971 21.27 3.29 -29.93
C SER A 971 22.41 3.53 -30.92
N CYS A 972 22.25 4.51 -31.78
CA CYS A 972 23.25 4.94 -32.76
C CYS A 972 23.43 6.44 -32.64
N LYS A 973 24.64 6.92 -32.91
CA LYS A 973 24.93 8.35 -33.01
C LYS A 973 25.35 8.68 -34.42
N VAL A 974 24.76 9.72 -35.01
CA VAL A 974 25.11 10.16 -36.37
C VAL A 974 25.62 11.60 -36.35
N THR A 975 26.84 11.81 -36.84
CA THR A 975 27.38 13.15 -37.08
C THR A 975 27.33 13.43 -38.58
N TYR A 976 26.51 14.40 -38.99
CA TYR A 976 26.37 14.82 -40.39
C TYR A 976 26.97 16.21 -40.58
N ASN A 977 28.03 16.31 -41.39
CA ASN A 977 28.68 17.56 -41.73
C ASN A 977 28.61 17.78 -43.24
N ALA A 978 28.05 18.90 -43.69
CA ALA A 978 27.98 19.23 -45.11
C ALA A 978 28.54 20.62 -45.41
N SER A 979 29.24 20.70 -46.54
CA SER A 979 29.76 21.94 -47.12
C SER A 979 29.10 22.15 -48.47
N SER A 980 28.40 23.27 -48.64
CA SER A 980 27.61 23.57 -49.85
C SER A 980 28.24 24.69 -50.68
N TRP A 981 28.09 24.63 -52.00
CA TRP A 981 28.46 25.68 -52.94
C TRP A 981 27.48 25.69 -54.12
N ASN A 982 27.10 26.86 -54.62
CA ASN A 982 26.15 27.00 -55.73
C ASN A 982 24.94 26.03 -55.58
N ASN A 983 24.73 25.15 -56.57
CA ASN A 983 23.71 24.10 -56.59
C ASN A 983 24.23 22.70 -56.18
N GLY A 984 25.41 22.63 -55.55
CA GLY A 984 26.09 21.41 -55.12
C GLY A 984 26.46 21.40 -53.63
N PHE A 985 26.79 20.23 -53.10
CA PHE A 985 27.37 20.07 -51.77
C PHE A 985 28.11 18.73 -51.61
N THR A 986 29.02 18.68 -50.66
CA THR A 986 29.63 17.45 -50.14
C THR A 986 29.16 17.24 -48.72
N ALA A 987 28.79 16.00 -48.38
CA ALA A 987 28.45 15.60 -47.03
C ALA A 987 29.35 14.45 -46.55
N SER A 988 29.83 14.57 -45.30
CA SER A 988 30.48 13.52 -44.53
C SER A 988 29.57 13.10 -43.39
N VAL A 989 29.36 11.80 -43.27
CA VAL A 989 28.45 11.20 -42.31
C VAL A 989 29.21 10.15 -41.51
N LYS A 990 29.32 10.38 -40.19
CA LYS A 990 29.90 9.42 -39.27
C LYS A 990 28.79 8.70 -38.52
N VAL A 991 28.75 7.38 -38.61
CA VAL A 991 27.76 6.55 -37.93
C VAL A 991 28.46 5.75 -36.83
N THR A 992 28.06 5.93 -35.58
CA THR A 992 28.59 5.23 -34.42
C THR A 992 27.54 4.26 -33.86
N ASN A 993 27.92 3.00 -33.66
CA ASN A 993 27.11 2.06 -32.89
C ASN A 993 27.30 2.37 -31.40
N THR A 994 26.29 2.93 -30.74
CA THR A 994 26.34 3.20 -29.28
C THR A 994 25.69 2.10 -28.45
N GLY A 995 25.16 1.06 -29.10
CA GLY A 995 24.59 -0.11 -28.45
C GLY A 995 25.65 -1.07 -27.89
N THR A 996 25.19 -2.08 -27.12
CA THR A 996 26.07 -3.04 -26.42
C THR A 996 26.44 -4.27 -27.25
N THR A 997 25.89 -4.42 -28.47
CA THR A 997 26.16 -5.55 -29.38
C THR A 997 26.71 -5.09 -30.72
N ALA A 998 27.58 -5.90 -31.34
CA ALA A 998 28.14 -5.61 -32.66
C ALA A 998 27.08 -5.76 -33.77
N LEU A 999 27.04 -4.80 -34.70
CA LEU A 999 26.26 -4.92 -35.93
C LEU A 999 27.08 -5.71 -36.95
N SER A 1000 26.48 -6.68 -37.63
CA SER A 1000 27.12 -7.43 -38.74
C SER A 1000 26.87 -6.80 -40.12
N SER A 1001 25.90 -5.90 -40.21
CA SER A 1001 25.58 -5.07 -41.38
C SER A 1001 24.84 -3.81 -40.90
N TRP A 1002 24.91 -2.72 -41.67
CA TRP A 1002 24.21 -1.48 -41.32
C TRP A 1002 23.63 -0.76 -42.54
N SER A 1003 22.49 -0.11 -42.32
CA SER A 1003 21.72 0.67 -43.28
C SER A 1003 21.30 1.97 -42.63
N LEU A 1004 21.87 3.08 -43.06
CA LEU A 1004 21.51 4.42 -42.61
C LEU A 1004 20.41 4.98 -43.52
N GLY A 1005 19.28 5.38 -42.93
CA GLY A 1005 18.17 6.05 -43.59
C GLY A 1005 18.01 7.49 -43.10
N PHE A 1006 17.69 8.41 -43.99
CA PHE A 1006 17.28 9.78 -43.66
C PHE A 1006 16.52 10.41 -44.85
N THR A 1007 15.92 11.58 -44.63
CA THR A 1007 15.09 12.25 -45.66
C THR A 1007 15.58 13.67 -45.91
N PHE A 1008 15.68 14.04 -47.18
CA PHE A 1008 15.94 15.40 -47.62
C PHE A 1008 14.64 16.20 -47.75
N THR A 1009 14.66 17.47 -47.34
CA THR A 1009 13.44 18.29 -47.23
C THR A 1009 13.25 19.28 -48.38
N ASN A 1010 14.31 19.67 -49.10
CA ASN A 1010 14.34 20.81 -50.02
C ASN A 1010 14.99 20.49 -51.37
N GLY A 1011 14.55 19.40 -52.01
CA GLY A 1011 14.96 19.04 -53.38
C GLY A 1011 16.40 18.54 -53.52
N GLN A 1012 17.08 18.18 -52.43
CA GLN A 1012 18.44 17.63 -52.49
C GLN A 1012 18.47 16.23 -53.13
N LYS A 1013 19.54 15.95 -53.88
CA LYS A 1013 19.80 14.69 -54.57
C LYS A 1013 21.22 14.20 -54.33
N VAL A 1014 21.40 12.93 -53.97
CA VAL A 1014 22.71 12.26 -53.96
C VAL A 1014 23.16 12.01 -55.39
N GLN A 1015 24.35 12.48 -55.74
CA GLN A 1015 24.93 12.33 -57.10
C GLN A 1015 25.97 11.22 -57.15
N GLN A 1016 26.90 11.23 -56.18
CA GLN A 1016 27.97 10.25 -56.13
C GLN A 1016 28.40 10.02 -54.68
N GLY A 1017 28.27 8.79 -54.19
CA GLY A 1017 28.67 8.41 -52.84
C GLY A 1017 29.92 7.55 -52.79
N TRP A 1018 30.52 7.46 -51.60
CA TRP A 1018 31.64 6.55 -51.30
C TRP A 1018 31.46 5.90 -49.93
N SER A 1019 32.20 4.81 -49.71
CA SER A 1019 32.23 4.01 -48.47
C SER A 1019 30.89 3.42 -48.02
N ALA A 1020 29.84 3.57 -48.83
CA ALA A 1020 28.53 2.97 -48.68
C ALA A 1020 27.89 2.82 -50.07
N ASN A 1021 26.92 1.93 -50.20
CA ASN A 1021 26.07 1.86 -51.38
C ASN A 1021 24.86 2.77 -51.16
N TRP A 1022 24.73 3.81 -51.97
CA TRP A 1022 23.73 4.85 -51.83
C TRP A 1022 22.57 4.65 -52.79
N THR A 1023 21.35 4.79 -52.28
CA THR A 1023 20.12 4.82 -53.08
C THR A 1023 19.24 5.98 -52.60
N GLN A 1024 18.48 6.56 -53.52
CA GLN A 1024 17.52 7.61 -53.19
C GLN A 1024 16.23 7.41 -53.97
N SER A 1025 15.10 7.33 -53.26
CA SER A 1025 13.76 7.30 -53.84
C SER A 1025 12.97 8.50 -53.34
N GLY A 1026 12.59 9.39 -54.25
CA GLY A 1026 12.01 10.68 -53.89
C GLY A 1026 12.96 11.51 -53.02
N SER A 1027 12.52 11.86 -51.81
CA SER A 1027 13.30 12.56 -50.79
C SER A 1027 14.05 11.61 -49.84
N THR A 1028 13.75 10.31 -49.85
CA THR A 1028 14.31 9.34 -48.90
C THR A 1028 15.62 8.80 -49.42
N VAL A 1029 16.66 8.89 -48.60
CA VAL A 1029 18.02 8.42 -48.89
C VAL A 1029 18.32 7.22 -48.00
N THR A 1030 18.97 6.22 -48.58
CA THR A 1030 19.44 5.04 -47.86
C THR A 1030 20.88 4.73 -48.27
N ALA A 1031 21.76 4.64 -47.26
CA ALA A 1031 23.14 4.22 -47.40
C ALA A 1031 23.32 2.86 -46.72
N THR A 1032 23.76 1.85 -47.45
CA THR A 1032 24.06 0.52 -46.88
C THR A 1032 25.56 0.28 -46.87
N ASN A 1033 26.04 -0.51 -45.92
CA ASN A 1033 27.45 -0.82 -45.80
C ASN A 1033 28.04 -1.38 -47.11
N ALA A 1034 29.29 -1.03 -47.39
CA ALA A 1034 30.10 -1.70 -48.40
C ALA A 1034 30.53 -3.08 -47.90
N ALA A 1035 31.05 -3.93 -48.79
CA ALA A 1035 31.44 -5.30 -48.46
C ALA A 1035 32.50 -5.39 -47.34
N TRP A 1036 33.31 -4.34 -47.16
CA TRP A 1036 34.44 -4.31 -46.23
C TRP A 1036 34.17 -3.59 -44.90
N ASN A 1037 33.02 -2.91 -44.74
CA ASN A 1037 32.69 -2.16 -43.51
C ASN A 1037 31.32 -2.53 -42.92
N GLY A 1038 30.82 -3.73 -43.19
CA GLY A 1038 29.54 -4.19 -42.64
C GLY A 1038 29.53 -4.39 -41.13
N THR A 1039 30.66 -4.77 -40.54
CA THR A 1039 30.72 -5.05 -39.09
C THR A 1039 31.05 -3.78 -38.30
N LEU A 1040 30.18 -3.40 -37.36
CA LEU A 1040 30.36 -2.24 -36.47
C LEU A 1040 30.15 -2.66 -35.00
N ALA A 1041 31.25 -2.91 -34.28
CA ALA A 1041 31.22 -3.30 -32.87
C ALA A 1041 30.69 -2.17 -31.94
N PRO A 1042 30.31 -2.46 -30.69
CA PRO A 1042 29.94 -1.43 -29.70
C PRO A 1042 31.00 -0.33 -29.60
N GLY A 1043 30.58 0.93 -29.71
CA GLY A 1043 31.44 2.11 -29.69
C GLY A 1043 32.21 2.38 -30.99
N GLN A 1044 32.19 1.48 -31.98
CA GLN A 1044 32.87 1.68 -33.26
C GLN A 1044 32.09 2.64 -34.17
N SER A 1045 32.82 3.33 -35.04
CA SER A 1045 32.25 4.25 -36.01
C SER A 1045 32.70 3.94 -37.43
N VAL A 1046 31.85 4.26 -38.40
CA VAL A 1046 32.18 4.25 -39.83
C VAL A 1046 31.94 5.63 -40.42
N ASP A 1047 32.89 6.10 -41.22
CA ASP A 1047 32.80 7.37 -41.93
C ASP A 1047 32.46 7.10 -43.40
N ILE A 1048 31.35 7.69 -43.85
CA ILE A 1048 30.83 7.60 -45.21
C ILE A 1048 30.56 9.00 -45.75
N GLY A 1049 30.35 9.13 -47.05
CA GLY A 1049 30.06 10.44 -47.62
C GLY A 1049 29.55 10.39 -49.03
N PHE A 1050 29.08 11.54 -49.50
CA PHE A 1050 28.61 11.72 -50.86
C PHE A 1050 28.69 13.18 -51.31
N ASN A 1051 28.75 13.35 -52.62
CA ASN A 1051 28.44 14.60 -53.30
C ASN A 1051 26.98 14.60 -53.71
N GLY A 1052 26.30 15.73 -53.50
CA GLY A 1052 24.90 15.94 -53.84
C GLY A 1052 24.66 17.26 -54.57
N SER A 1053 23.47 17.40 -55.14
CA SER A 1053 22.96 18.65 -55.71
C SER A 1053 21.68 19.07 -55.01
N HIS A 1054 21.32 20.35 -55.11
CA HIS A 1054 20.07 20.87 -54.58
C HIS A 1054 19.53 22.01 -55.46
N SER A 1055 18.20 22.20 -55.46
CA SER A 1055 17.52 23.24 -56.23
C SER A 1055 16.99 24.38 -55.35
N GLY A 1056 17.41 24.45 -54.08
CA GLY A 1056 16.86 25.34 -53.05
C GLY A 1056 17.88 25.66 -51.96
N THR A 1057 17.52 25.48 -50.69
CA THR A 1057 18.47 25.62 -49.56
C THR A 1057 18.96 24.24 -49.14
N ASN A 1058 20.29 24.07 -49.00
CA ASN A 1058 20.87 22.82 -48.53
C ASN A 1058 20.70 22.66 -47.01
N THR A 1059 19.53 22.18 -46.59
CA THR A 1059 19.21 21.91 -45.18
C THR A 1059 19.72 20.52 -44.77
N ASN A 1060 20.42 20.45 -43.63
CA ASN A 1060 20.88 19.17 -43.08
C ASN A 1060 19.69 18.33 -42.59
N PRO A 1061 19.70 17.00 -42.80
CA PRO A 1061 18.73 16.11 -42.18
C PRO A 1061 18.87 16.14 -40.65
N THR A 1062 17.75 16.13 -39.93
CA THR A 1062 17.70 16.17 -38.46
C THR A 1062 17.30 14.85 -37.82
N ALA A 1063 16.86 13.87 -38.64
CA ALA A 1063 16.47 12.55 -38.18
C ALA A 1063 17.14 11.49 -39.06
N PHE A 1064 17.79 10.55 -38.39
CA PHE A 1064 18.46 9.42 -39.01
C PHE A 1064 17.94 8.12 -38.39
N THR A 1065 17.94 7.07 -39.19
CA THR A 1065 17.68 5.71 -38.70
C THR A 1065 18.82 4.78 -39.06
N LEU A 1066 19.33 3.99 -38.12
CA LEU A 1066 20.27 2.89 -38.41
C LEU A 1066 19.52 1.57 -38.30
N ASN A 1067 19.43 0.83 -39.41
CA ASN A 1067 18.66 -0.41 -39.51
C ASN A 1067 17.20 -0.27 -39.03
N GLY A 1068 16.62 0.93 -39.22
CA GLY A 1068 15.24 1.25 -38.83
C GLY A 1068 15.05 1.82 -37.41
N ALA A 1069 16.09 1.87 -36.57
CA ALA A 1069 16.06 2.55 -35.27
C ALA A 1069 16.45 4.01 -35.37
N ALA A 1070 15.79 4.89 -34.62
CA ALA A 1070 16.18 6.30 -34.53
C ALA A 1070 17.58 6.47 -33.90
N CYS A 1071 18.43 7.28 -34.54
CA CYS A 1071 19.72 7.68 -34.01
C CYS A 1071 19.65 9.02 -33.28
N SER A 1072 20.55 9.21 -32.31
CA SER A 1072 20.84 10.49 -31.64
C SER A 1072 21.79 11.37 -32.44
#